data_AF-A0A8J6G2J7-F1
#
_entry.id   AF-A0A8J6G2J7-F1
#
_cell.length_a   1.000
_cell.length_b   1.000
_cell.length_c   1.000
_cell.angle_alpha   90.00
_cell.angle_beta   90.00
_cell.angle_gamma   90.00
#
_symmetry.space_group_name_H-M   'P 1'
#
loop_
_entity.id
_entity.type
_entity.pdbx_description
1 polymer ?
#
loop_
_entity_poly.entity_id
_entity_poly.type
_entity_poly.pdbx_seq_one_letter_code
_entity_poly.pdbx_strand_id
1 'polypeptide(L)'
;MLELKACATTARLSHELFSSTLILFFSESCGTAVDVACVLRAGWVASLPWCNLGNVAYDSEGAAIHRERDVMDIKARSVAWKTGGTCSTKVGNRPGNTKKNRYKDVVPYDETRVILSLLQEEGHGDYINANFIRGTDGSHAYIATQGPLPHTLLDFWRLVWEFGITVILMACQETENGRKKCERYWAQEQGPLQTGPFCITLIKEMPVNADIILRTLRVTFQKESRSVHQLQFMSWPDHGVPSNPDHILTMVEEARRLHGAGPEPLLVHCSAGCGRTGVLCAVDYVRQLLLTQTIPPNFNLFDVVLEMRKQRPAAVQTEEQYRFLYHTVAQLFSRTLQNTSPHHQKLKENCAPIGKDSLSLRISPEPSATSRPPGGVLSRSISVPGSQTRTMADTYAVVQKRGAPAGAGRGTRVPSSTDTIIYSQVTPRSQRPVAHTEDATGTTPPGRVPVDLNPPGPDAYEEVTNGPQTGGLGFNLRIGRPKGPRDPPAEWTRVCLAAGIVSTVCGRTIFQGKIYGGQMASSERWPWQASLLFHGSHICGAVLIDKNWVASAAHCFLRSRKPSDYRILLGYNQLGSPTNFSRQMTVNKLILHENYHKFHHQGNDIALIQLHRPVAYSSSIFPACVPENTMKVFQARSCWISGWGMLREDKFLPSPFPLQEAEVSLIDNKECETFFHTSESIGQYNAIKDDMICAGDVKNGKSICLGDTGGPLVCSLNGSWYVVGLGSWSAACLEPISSPNIFTKVSYYSNWIKKKKEETPDADPFSAPADENAPTLVGWRSFNTGTILKPSICRALLSSQVLLLQSIWFQIP
;
A
#
# COMPACT_ATOMS: atom_id res chain seq x y z
N MET A 1 -50.87 14.86 -42.61
CA MET A 1 -51.24 14.39 -43.96
C MET A 1 -50.06 13.63 -44.55
N LEU A 2 -50.35 12.71 -45.47
CA LEU A 2 -49.44 11.98 -46.36
C LEU A 2 -48.60 12.97 -47.22
N GLU A 3 -47.50 12.67 -47.92
CA GLU A 3 -46.85 11.39 -48.32
C GLU A 3 -45.44 11.59 -48.98
N LEU A 4 -44.76 10.48 -49.36
CA LEU A 4 -43.82 10.25 -50.50
C LEU A 4 -42.61 11.23 -50.73
N LYS A 5 -41.33 10.79 -50.78
CA LYS A 5 -40.58 10.06 -51.87
C LYS A 5 -40.44 10.87 -53.19
N ALA A 6 -39.35 10.86 -53.98
CA ALA A 6 -38.05 10.14 -53.97
C ALA A 6 -36.97 10.83 -54.86
N CYS A 7 -35.79 10.22 -55.01
CA CYS A 7 -34.61 10.68 -55.79
C CYS A 7 -34.79 10.72 -57.34
N ALA A 8 -34.01 11.56 -58.05
CA ALA A 8 -33.44 11.28 -59.39
C ALA A 8 -32.31 12.25 -59.88
N THR A 9 -31.07 11.74 -59.96
CA THR A 9 -30.02 11.93 -61.00
C THR A 9 -29.85 13.20 -61.87
N THR A 10 -28.75 13.94 -61.59
CA THR A 10 -27.59 14.31 -62.47
C THR A 10 -27.72 14.85 -63.90
N ALA A 11 -27.30 16.12 -64.08
CA ALA A 11 -26.47 16.72 -65.15
C ALA A 11 -26.10 18.17 -64.74
N ARG A 12 -25.13 18.95 -65.27
CA ARG A 12 -23.81 18.83 -65.97
C ARG A 12 -23.13 20.22 -65.79
N LEU A 13 -21.82 20.43 -65.64
CA LEU A 13 -20.75 20.49 -66.67
C LEU A 13 -19.41 20.92 -65.99
N SER A 14 -18.26 20.36 -66.45
CA SER A 14 -16.86 20.89 -66.47
C SER A 14 -16.41 21.95 -65.44
N HIS A 15 -15.40 21.71 -64.59
CA HIS A 15 -13.98 21.53 -64.98
C HIS A 15 -13.14 20.76 -63.92
N GLU A 16 -12.09 20.05 -64.36
CA GLU A 16 -11.19 19.19 -63.55
C GLU A 16 -10.10 19.99 -62.79
N LEU A 17 -9.49 19.61 -61.65
CA LEU A 17 -9.08 18.36 -60.94
C LEU A 17 -7.59 17.95 -61.07
N PHE A 18 -7.07 17.30 -60.02
CA PHE A 18 -5.71 16.76 -59.76
C PHE A 18 -4.59 17.75 -59.38
N SER A 19 -3.59 17.40 -58.55
CA SER A 19 -3.14 16.05 -58.14
C SER A 19 -2.74 15.89 -56.65
N SER A 20 -2.62 14.63 -56.22
CA SER A 20 -2.26 14.12 -54.88
C SER A 20 -0.81 13.57 -54.82
N THR A 21 -0.43 12.97 -53.67
CA THR A 21 0.66 11.92 -53.50
C THR A 21 2.06 12.47 -53.14
N LEU A 22 2.97 11.87 -52.34
CA LEU A 22 3.01 10.94 -51.16
C LEU A 22 4.52 10.77 -50.75
N ILE A 23 4.85 10.12 -49.62
CA ILE A 23 6.13 9.39 -49.29
C ILE A 23 7.29 10.10 -48.50
N LEU A 24 7.40 9.71 -47.21
CA LEU A 24 8.53 9.19 -46.39
C LEU A 24 9.97 9.80 -46.27
N PHE A 25 10.38 9.97 -45.00
CA PHE A 25 11.63 9.60 -44.27
C PHE A 25 13.01 10.35 -44.34
N PHE A 26 13.50 10.65 -43.11
CA PHE A 26 14.88 10.64 -42.53
C PHE A 26 15.91 11.81 -42.62
N SER A 27 16.49 12.07 -41.43
CA SER A 27 17.86 12.54 -41.08
C SER A 27 18.19 14.03 -40.82
N GLU A 28 18.41 14.32 -39.53
CA GLU A 28 19.60 14.91 -38.87
C GLU A 28 20.25 16.29 -39.21
N SER A 29 20.46 17.04 -38.10
CA SER A 29 21.69 17.77 -37.68
C SER A 29 21.89 19.27 -37.95
N CYS A 30 22.29 19.95 -36.85
CA CYS A 30 23.02 21.24 -36.65
C CYS A 30 22.75 22.44 -37.59
N GLY A 31 22.57 23.68 -37.13
CA GLY A 31 22.69 24.28 -35.80
C GLY A 31 23.61 25.51 -35.80
N THR A 32 23.18 26.65 -35.23
CA THR A 32 24.02 27.80 -34.87
C THR A 32 23.31 28.69 -33.85
N ALA A 33 24.05 29.22 -32.88
CA ALA A 33 23.56 30.16 -31.87
C ALA A 33 23.88 31.61 -32.23
N VAL A 34 23.06 32.56 -31.80
CA VAL A 34 23.44 33.98 -31.62
C VAL A 34 22.81 34.53 -30.34
N ASP A 35 23.63 35.30 -29.63
CA ASP A 35 23.49 35.87 -28.29
C ASP A 35 22.15 36.50 -27.88
N VAL A 36 21.79 36.29 -26.61
CA VAL A 36 21.02 37.26 -25.80
C VAL A 36 21.85 37.63 -24.57
N ALA A 37 22.83 38.51 -24.78
CA ALA A 37 23.46 39.28 -23.73
C ALA A 37 23.03 40.75 -23.88
N CYS A 38 22.91 41.46 -22.75
CA CYS A 38 22.76 42.92 -22.64
C CYS A 38 21.37 43.54 -22.93
N VAL A 39 20.44 43.45 -21.97
CA VAL A 39 19.59 44.61 -21.56
C VAL A 39 19.36 44.58 -20.05
N LEU A 40 20.24 45.22 -19.28
CA LEU A 40 19.96 45.61 -17.87
C LEU A 40 20.58 46.97 -17.55
N ARG A 41 19.76 48.03 -17.59
CA ARG A 41 20.02 49.31 -16.92
C ARG A 41 18.71 49.89 -16.39
N ALA A 42 18.47 49.70 -15.08
CA ALA A 42 18.13 50.76 -14.12
C ALA A 42 17.56 50.18 -12.81
N GLY A 43 18.20 50.50 -11.68
CA GLY A 43 17.54 50.58 -10.37
C GLY A 43 17.39 49.29 -9.54
N TRP A 44 18.10 49.26 -8.40
CA TRP A 44 17.70 48.56 -7.17
C TRP A 44 17.75 47.01 -7.09
N VAL A 45 18.86 46.37 -7.48
CA VAL A 45 19.40 45.21 -6.73
C VAL A 45 20.94 45.28 -6.76
N ALA A 46 21.59 45.51 -5.62
CA ALA A 46 23.05 45.69 -5.57
C ALA A 46 23.69 45.19 -4.26
N SER A 47 23.54 43.89 -3.93
CA SER A 47 24.37 43.24 -2.88
C SER A 47 24.22 41.70 -2.80
N LEU A 48 24.24 40.94 -3.90
CA LEU A 48 24.36 39.46 -3.85
C LEU A 48 25.17 38.89 -5.03
N PRO A 49 26.19 38.03 -4.82
CA PRO A 49 27.03 37.49 -5.89
C PRO A 49 26.47 36.18 -6.49
N TRP A 50 25.61 36.27 -7.51
CA TRP A 50 25.05 35.09 -8.21
C TRP A 50 25.41 35.07 -9.70
N CYS A 51 26.69 34.87 -9.99
CA CYS A 51 27.17 34.55 -11.34
C CYS A 51 27.93 33.22 -11.34
N ASN A 52 27.22 32.10 -11.13
CA ASN A 52 27.71 30.75 -11.49
C ASN A 52 26.65 29.61 -11.50
N LEU A 53 25.38 29.88 -11.18
CA LEU A 53 24.31 28.87 -11.16
C LEU A 53 23.43 28.84 -12.42
N GLY A 54 23.81 29.57 -13.49
CA GLY A 54 23.06 29.62 -14.75
C GLY A 54 23.14 28.35 -15.62
N ASN A 55 24.03 27.40 -15.32
CA ASN A 55 24.29 26.21 -16.15
C ASN A 55 23.60 24.92 -15.65
N VAL A 56 22.55 25.01 -14.82
CA VAL A 56 21.81 23.82 -14.33
C VAL A 56 20.65 23.43 -15.27
N ALA A 57 20.89 23.51 -16.58
CA ALA A 57 19.90 23.20 -17.62
C ALA A 57 20.49 22.53 -18.87
N TYR A 58 21.57 21.74 -18.71
CA TYR A 58 21.97 20.68 -19.63
C TYR A 58 22.87 19.69 -18.88
N ASP A 59 22.51 18.40 -18.85
CA ASP A 59 23.34 17.37 -18.22
C ASP A 59 24.47 17.00 -19.20
N SER A 60 25.54 17.79 -19.16
CA SER A 60 26.76 17.57 -19.95
C SER A 60 27.70 16.60 -19.22
N GLU A 61 28.43 15.77 -19.98
CA GLU A 61 29.35 14.76 -19.42
C GLU A 61 30.32 15.34 -18.38
N GLY A 62 30.80 16.58 -18.58
CA GLY A 62 31.67 17.25 -17.62
C GLY A 62 31.05 17.42 -16.22
N ALA A 63 29.75 17.74 -16.13
CA ALA A 63 29.06 17.85 -14.84
C ALA A 63 28.86 16.48 -14.17
N ALA A 64 28.64 15.43 -14.96
CA ALA A 64 28.54 14.06 -14.47
C ALA A 64 29.87 13.55 -13.87
N ILE A 65 31.00 13.83 -14.56
CA ILE A 65 32.37 13.47 -14.15
C ILE A 65 32.79 14.21 -12.86
N HIS A 66 32.41 15.49 -12.71
CA HIS A 66 32.68 16.23 -11.47
C HIS A 66 31.97 15.59 -10.26
N ARG A 67 30.68 15.23 -10.40
CA ARG A 67 29.89 14.59 -9.33
C ARG A 67 30.42 13.20 -8.94
N GLU A 68 30.99 12.45 -9.88
CA GLU A 68 31.67 11.17 -9.62
C GLU A 68 32.93 11.36 -8.75
N ARG A 69 33.77 12.35 -9.10
CA ARG A 69 34.98 12.69 -8.34
C ARG A 69 34.66 13.10 -6.91
N ASP A 70 33.66 13.96 -6.72
CA ASP A 70 33.17 14.34 -5.40
C ASP A 70 32.83 13.14 -4.51
N VAL A 71 32.09 12.15 -5.04
CA VAL A 71 31.71 10.95 -4.27
C VAL A 71 32.92 10.09 -3.92
N MET A 72 33.91 10.01 -4.81
CA MET A 72 35.18 9.35 -4.53
C MET A 72 35.95 10.07 -3.42
N ASP A 73 36.05 11.39 -3.47
CA ASP A 73 36.74 12.22 -2.47
C ASP A 73 36.03 12.18 -1.11
N ILE A 74 34.70 12.25 -1.07
CA ILE A 74 33.88 12.06 0.14
C ILE A 74 34.17 10.68 0.76
N LYS A 75 34.21 9.61 -0.05
CA LYS A 75 34.54 8.25 0.41
C LYS A 75 35.98 8.18 0.94
N ALA A 76 36.96 8.73 0.23
CA ALA A 76 38.37 8.74 0.64
C ALA A 76 38.56 9.46 1.98
N ARG A 77 38.00 10.66 2.15
CA ARG A 77 38.01 11.42 3.42
C ARG A 77 37.31 10.65 4.55
N SER A 78 36.17 10.00 4.27
CA SER A 78 35.46 9.15 5.24
C SER A 78 36.32 7.99 5.75
N VAL A 79 37.15 7.39 4.90
CA VAL A 79 38.09 6.31 5.28
C VAL A 79 39.25 6.89 6.10
N ALA A 80 39.81 8.02 5.67
CA ALA A 80 40.91 8.69 6.38
C ALA A 80 40.57 9.07 7.83
N TRP A 81 39.33 9.48 8.13
CA TRP A 81 38.92 9.75 9.52
C TRP A 81 38.79 8.49 10.38
N LYS A 82 38.37 7.37 9.79
CA LYS A 82 38.33 6.06 10.48
C LYS A 82 39.73 5.53 10.76
N THR A 83 40.66 5.63 9.80
CA THR A 83 42.04 5.15 9.97
C THR A 83 42.89 6.08 10.83
N GLY A 84 42.68 7.40 10.73
CA GLY A 84 43.33 8.43 11.55
C GLY A 84 42.77 8.56 12.97
N GLY A 85 41.78 7.75 13.36
CA GLY A 85 41.23 7.73 14.71
C GLY A 85 40.31 8.91 15.07
N THR A 86 39.97 9.77 14.11
CA THR A 86 39.05 10.91 14.28
C THR A 86 37.60 10.48 14.51
N CYS A 87 37.22 9.30 14.00
CA CYS A 87 35.89 8.73 14.20
C CYS A 87 36.02 7.27 14.70
N SER A 88 35.86 7.05 15.99
CA SER A 88 35.99 5.75 16.64
C SER A 88 34.68 4.95 16.58
N THR A 89 34.74 3.62 16.72
CA THR A 89 33.56 2.72 16.73
C THR A 89 33.66 1.65 17.81
N LYS A 90 34.42 1.92 18.87
CA LYS A 90 34.77 0.96 19.94
C LYS A 90 33.54 0.50 20.71
N VAL A 91 32.57 1.38 21.00
CA VAL A 91 31.39 1.02 21.81
C VAL A 91 30.48 0.06 21.04
N GLY A 92 30.25 0.31 19.75
CA GLY A 92 29.42 -0.55 18.91
C GLY A 92 30.06 -1.89 18.53
N ASN A 93 31.39 -2.00 18.62
CA ASN A 93 32.14 -3.23 18.42
C ASN A 93 32.36 -4.06 19.72
N ARG A 94 31.85 -3.61 20.88
CA ARG A 94 31.89 -4.43 22.11
C ARG A 94 31.10 -5.73 21.93
N PRO A 95 31.53 -6.89 22.48
CA PRO A 95 30.85 -8.18 22.28
C PRO A 95 29.35 -8.21 22.63
N GLY A 96 28.91 -7.41 23.62
CA GLY A 96 27.48 -7.29 23.96
C GLY A 96 26.65 -6.48 22.97
N ASN A 97 27.29 -5.62 22.17
CA ASN A 97 26.67 -4.64 21.28
C ASN A 97 26.71 -5.04 19.80
N THR A 98 27.66 -5.88 19.37
CA THR A 98 27.76 -6.35 17.97
C THR A 98 26.46 -6.95 17.46
N LYS A 99 25.76 -7.74 18.31
CA LYS A 99 24.44 -8.31 18.00
C LYS A 99 23.33 -7.27 17.78
N LYS A 100 23.47 -6.05 18.29
CA LYS A 100 22.52 -4.94 18.10
C LYS A 100 22.73 -4.21 16.76
N ASN A 101 23.78 -4.52 16.00
CA ASN A 101 24.05 -3.93 14.68
C ASN A 101 23.41 -4.79 13.58
N ARG A 102 22.56 -4.20 12.74
CA ARG A 102 21.92 -4.89 11.61
C ARG A 102 22.93 -5.29 10.53
N TYR A 103 23.97 -4.48 10.35
CA TYR A 103 25.07 -4.71 9.41
C TYR A 103 26.41 -4.58 10.16
N LYS A 104 27.33 -5.52 9.95
CA LYS A 104 28.60 -5.60 10.70
C LYS A 104 29.56 -4.45 10.38
N ASP A 105 29.45 -3.90 9.17
CA ASP A 105 30.23 -2.79 8.61
C ASP A 105 29.62 -1.41 8.92
N VAL A 106 28.39 -1.36 9.45
CA VAL A 106 27.68 -0.13 9.83
C VAL A 106 27.60 -0.04 11.35
N VAL A 107 28.60 0.59 11.94
CA VAL A 107 28.74 0.80 13.39
C VAL A 107 28.78 2.31 13.66
N PRO A 108 27.97 2.85 14.60
CA PRO A 108 27.90 4.28 14.87
C PRO A 108 29.25 4.79 15.38
N TYR A 109 29.56 6.05 15.07
CA TYR A 109 30.74 6.71 15.64
C TYR A 109 30.55 7.00 17.13
N ASP A 110 31.58 6.74 17.93
CA ASP A 110 31.52 6.89 19.39
C ASP A 110 31.31 8.36 19.80
N GLU A 111 31.82 9.30 18.98
CA GLU A 111 31.84 10.75 19.23
C GLU A 111 30.45 11.41 19.11
N THR A 112 29.54 10.80 18.36
CA THR A 112 28.20 11.34 18.05
C THR A 112 27.07 10.33 18.27
N ARG A 113 27.37 9.15 18.82
CA ARG A 113 26.35 8.11 19.05
C ARG A 113 25.25 8.62 19.97
N VAL A 114 24.04 8.09 19.78
CA VAL A 114 23.00 8.24 20.79
C VAL A 114 23.37 7.38 22.01
N ILE A 115 23.21 7.95 23.20
CA ILE A 115 23.44 7.31 24.49
C ILE A 115 22.08 7.19 25.17
N LEU A 116 21.66 5.98 25.54
CA LEU A 116 20.37 5.75 26.21
C LEU A 116 20.55 5.66 27.72
N SER A 117 19.89 6.53 28.47
CA SER A 117 19.81 6.51 29.93
C SER A 117 18.48 5.94 30.45
N LEU A 118 17.41 5.99 29.66
CA LEU A 118 16.09 5.50 30.06
C LEU A 118 16.12 3.98 30.31
N LEU A 119 15.55 3.52 31.42
CA LEU A 119 15.58 2.12 31.91
C LEU A 119 17.00 1.59 32.26
N GLN A 120 18.01 2.44 32.43
CA GLN A 120 19.36 1.97 32.80
C GLN A 120 19.38 1.32 34.19
N GLU A 121 18.56 1.79 35.13
CA GLU A 121 18.38 1.21 36.48
C GLU A 121 17.81 -0.22 36.44
N GLU A 122 17.04 -0.56 35.40
CA GLU A 122 16.51 -1.90 35.14
C GLU A 122 17.54 -2.82 34.46
N GLY A 123 18.78 -2.35 34.26
CA GLY A 123 19.89 -3.10 33.66
C GLY A 123 19.99 -2.97 32.13
N HIS A 124 19.21 -2.08 31.49
CA HIS A 124 19.32 -1.86 30.06
C HIS A 124 20.55 -1.02 29.70
N GLY A 125 21.40 -1.56 28.81
CA GLY A 125 22.60 -0.86 28.35
C GLY A 125 22.32 0.42 27.54
N ASP A 126 23.34 1.27 27.44
CA ASP A 126 23.28 2.60 26.83
C ASP A 126 23.35 2.63 25.29
N TYR A 127 23.53 1.46 24.67
CA TYR A 127 23.87 1.36 23.26
C TYR A 127 22.67 1.06 22.34
N ILE A 128 22.58 1.90 21.30
CA ILE A 128 21.79 1.71 20.08
C ILE A 128 22.61 2.16 18.85
N ASN A 129 22.36 1.56 17.69
CA ASN A 129 23.04 1.92 16.44
C ASN A 129 22.40 3.18 15.81
N ALA A 130 22.67 4.33 16.43
CA ALA A 130 22.21 5.64 16.01
C ALA A 130 23.26 6.72 16.29
N ASN A 131 23.25 7.79 15.51
CA ASN A 131 24.06 9.00 15.73
C ASN A 131 23.20 10.26 15.65
N PHE A 132 23.54 11.27 16.44
CA PHE A 132 23.06 12.62 16.23
C PHE A 132 23.71 13.23 14.98
N ILE A 133 22.96 14.06 14.25
CA ILE A 133 23.47 14.94 13.20
C ILE A 133 23.00 16.36 13.53
N ARG A 134 23.89 17.34 13.38
CA ARG A 134 23.62 18.74 13.69
C ARG A 134 22.73 19.43 12.66
N GLY A 135 21.88 20.33 13.15
CA GLY A 135 21.09 21.28 12.35
C GLY A 135 21.89 22.51 11.94
N THR A 136 21.22 23.42 11.24
CA THR A 136 21.79 24.67 10.72
C THR A 136 22.18 25.67 11.81
N ASP A 137 21.58 25.53 12.99
CA ASP A 137 21.84 26.26 14.23
C ASP A 137 22.88 25.55 15.14
N GLY A 138 23.42 24.41 14.70
CA GLY A 138 24.35 23.58 15.47
C GLY A 138 23.69 22.67 16.53
N SER A 139 22.37 22.74 16.71
CA SER A 139 21.60 21.87 17.61
C SER A 139 21.60 20.41 17.12
N HIS A 140 21.17 19.45 17.95
CA HIS A 140 21.00 18.05 17.54
C HIS A 140 19.68 17.82 16.77
N ALA A 141 19.51 18.49 15.63
CA ALA A 141 18.27 18.50 14.86
C ALA A 141 17.84 17.15 14.28
N TYR A 142 18.74 16.15 14.19
CA TYR A 142 18.41 14.82 13.67
C TYR A 142 19.02 13.70 14.52
N ILE A 143 18.30 12.57 14.57
CA ILE A 143 18.86 11.26 14.93
C ILE A 143 18.82 10.35 13.71
N ALA A 144 19.98 9.95 13.20
CA ALA A 144 20.12 8.97 12.13
C ALA A 144 20.36 7.57 12.73
N THR A 145 19.39 6.66 12.58
CA THR A 145 19.43 5.30 13.15
C THR A 145 19.25 4.21 12.09
N GLN A 146 19.70 2.98 12.38
CA GLN A 146 19.29 1.80 11.61
C GLN A 146 17.80 1.49 11.82
N GLY A 147 17.20 0.74 10.89
CA GLY A 147 15.88 0.12 11.11
C GLY A 147 15.98 -0.99 12.16
N PRO A 148 15.17 -0.95 13.25
CA PRO A 148 15.34 -1.85 14.39
C PRO A 148 15.30 -3.33 14.03
N LEU A 149 16.05 -4.13 14.77
CA LEU A 149 16.01 -5.60 14.83
C LEU A 149 14.99 -6.05 15.89
N PRO A 150 14.53 -7.31 15.90
CA PRO A 150 13.52 -7.77 16.86
C PRO A 150 13.91 -7.50 18.31
N HIS A 151 15.17 -7.84 18.67
CA HIS A 151 15.75 -7.62 20.00
C HIS A 151 16.26 -6.20 20.26
N THR A 152 16.05 -5.25 19.35
CA THR A 152 16.34 -3.82 19.55
C THR A 152 15.10 -2.93 19.40
N LEU A 153 13.89 -3.50 19.28
CA LEU A 153 12.64 -2.74 19.27
C LEU A 153 12.47 -1.92 20.55
N LEU A 154 12.86 -2.47 21.70
CA LEU A 154 12.85 -1.76 22.98
C LEU A 154 13.85 -0.60 23.01
N ASP A 155 15.07 -0.79 22.50
CA ASP A 155 16.06 0.30 22.41
C ASP A 155 15.57 1.43 21.50
N PHE A 156 14.87 1.11 20.40
CA PHE A 156 14.29 2.10 19.50
C PHE A 156 13.19 2.92 20.20
N TRP A 157 12.30 2.29 20.97
CA TRP A 157 11.27 3.02 21.72
C TRP A 157 11.82 3.76 22.94
N ARG A 158 12.88 3.26 23.59
CA ARG A 158 13.67 4.02 24.57
C ARG A 158 14.20 5.31 23.97
N LEU A 159 14.82 5.25 22.79
CA LEU A 159 15.33 6.42 22.06
C LEU A 159 14.20 7.42 21.75
N VAL A 160 13.09 6.96 21.15
CA VAL A 160 11.96 7.83 20.80
C VAL A 160 11.40 8.55 22.03
N TRP A 161 11.31 7.86 23.16
CA TRP A 161 10.79 8.43 24.40
C TRP A 161 11.77 9.39 25.10
N GLU A 162 13.04 8.99 25.23
CA GLU A 162 14.07 9.74 25.93
C GLU A 162 14.36 11.09 25.26
N PHE A 163 14.37 11.14 23.93
CA PHE A 163 14.66 12.36 23.16
C PHE A 163 13.39 13.09 22.67
N GLY A 164 12.21 12.76 23.22
CA GLY A 164 10.96 13.50 22.94
C GLY A 164 10.50 13.46 21.48
N ILE A 165 10.89 12.45 20.71
CA ILE A 165 10.75 12.42 19.25
C ILE A 165 9.26 12.48 18.84
N THR A 166 8.87 13.59 18.19
CA THR A 166 7.51 13.80 17.68
C THR A 166 7.31 13.29 16.25
N VAL A 167 8.39 13.22 15.44
CA VAL A 167 8.33 12.82 14.03
C VAL A 167 9.44 11.82 13.68
N ILE A 168 9.03 10.71 13.04
CA ILE A 168 9.87 9.63 12.51
C ILE A 168 9.76 9.61 10.99
N LEU A 169 10.88 9.63 10.27
CA LEU A 169 10.97 9.42 8.83
C LEU A 169 11.59 8.05 8.53
N MET A 170 10.81 7.16 7.91
CA MET A 170 11.20 5.82 7.49
C MET A 170 11.34 5.75 5.97
N ALA A 171 12.57 5.65 5.47
CA ALA A 171 12.88 5.63 4.04
C ALA A 171 13.08 4.21 3.47
N CYS A 172 12.38 3.21 4.00
CA CYS A 172 12.42 1.83 3.49
C CYS A 172 11.11 1.07 3.76
N GLN A 173 10.92 -0.03 3.06
CA GLN A 173 9.90 -1.01 3.44
C GLN A 173 10.41 -1.94 4.55
N GLU A 174 9.52 -2.77 5.12
CA GLU A 174 9.94 -3.83 6.05
C GLU A 174 10.79 -4.90 5.36
N THR A 175 10.42 -5.25 4.13
CA THR A 175 11.08 -6.27 3.30
C THR A 175 11.29 -5.69 1.90
N GLU A 176 12.52 -5.78 1.39
CA GLU A 176 12.88 -5.33 0.04
C GLU A 176 13.65 -6.46 -0.64
N ASN A 177 13.27 -6.80 -1.88
CA ASN A 177 13.86 -7.90 -2.66
C ASN A 177 13.96 -9.23 -1.86
N GLY A 178 12.89 -9.58 -1.14
CA GLY A 178 12.80 -10.78 -0.30
C GLY A 178 13.63 -10.76 0.99
N ARG A 179 14.31 -9.66 1.32
CA ARG A 179 15.15 -9.54 2.53
C ARG A 179 14.53 -8.60 3.54
N LYS A 180 14.45 -9.00 4.80
CA LYS A 180 13.95 -8.15 5.91
C LYS A 180 14.92 -7.00 6.18
N LYS A 181 14.46 -5.77 5.97
CA LYS A 181 15.20 -4.51 6.06
C LYS A 181 14.96 -3.76 7.37
N CYS A 182 13.76 -3.88 7.93
CA CYS A 182 13.37 -3.23 9.17
C CYS A 182 12.31 -4.08 9.86
N GLU A 183 12.37 -4.20 11.19
CA GLU A 183 11.21 -4.71 11.94
C GLU A 183 10.11 -3.66 12.03
N ARG A 184 8.86 -4.15 12.08
CA ARG A 184 7.72 -3.30 12.35
C ARG A 184 7.74 -2.86 13.81
N TYR A 185 8.04 -1.59 14.05
CA TYR A 185 8.00 -0.98 15.37
C TYR A 185 6.70 -0.21 15.63
N TRP A 186 5.86 0.03 14.62
CA TRP A 186 4.55 0.67 14.78
C TRP A 186 3.43 -0.36 14.99
N ALA A 187 2.38 0.06 15.70
CA ALA A 187 1.16 -0.73 15.81
C ALA A 187 0.38 -0.76 14.49
N GLN A 188 -0.42 -1.80 14.31
CA GLN A 188 -1.41 -1.89 13.24
C GLN A 188 -2.81 -1.86 13.87
N GLU A 189 -3.86 -1.82 13.06
CA GLU A 189 -5.24 -1.78 13.57
C GLU A 189 -5.73 -3.07 14.21
N GLN A 190 -5.05 -4.19 13.95
CA GLN A 190 -5.33 -5.48 14.60
C GLN A 190 -5.01 -5.45 16.10
N GLY A 191 -4.29 -4.44 16.60
CA GLY A 191 -4.09 -4.23 18.03
C GLY A 191 -2.85 -3.38 18.37
N PRO A 192 -2.73 -2.95 19.64
CA PRO A 192 -1.52 -2.30 20.13
C PRO A 192 -0.29 -3.20 19.93
N LEU A 193 0.85 -2.59 19.60
CA LEU A 193 2.14 -3.25 19.69
C LEU A 193 2.71 -3.01 21.09
N GLN A 194 2.89 -4.08 21.86
CA GLN A 194 3.63 -4.02 23.13
C GLN A 194 5.12 -4.24 22.84
N THR A 195 5.99 -3.47 23.49
CA THR A 195 7.46 -3.66 23.43
C THR A 195 8.07 -3.25 24.77
N GLY A 196 8.35 -4.24 25.62
CA GLY A 196 8.74 -3.99 27.01
C GLY A 196 7.65 -3.17 27.74
N PRO A 197 7.99 -2.08 28.44
CA PRO A 197 7.02 -1.21 29.11
C PRO A 197 6.27 -0.25 28.17
N PHE A 198 6.61 -0.19 26.88
CA PHE A 198 5.94 0.67 25.90
C PHE A 198 4.74 -0.02 25.25
N CYS A 199 3.58 0.64 25.30
CA CYS A 199 2.40 0.28 24.51
C CYS A 199 2.25 1.29 23.37
N ILE A 200 2.29 0.81 22.13
CA ILE A 200 2.12 1.63 20.92
C ILE A 200 0.75 1.34 20.36
N THR A 201 -0.02 2.38 20.03
CA THR A 201 -1.35 2.29 19.42
C THR A 201 -1.38 3.11 18.14
N LEU A 202 -2.03 2.59 17.09
CA LEU A 202 -2.24 3.33 15.84
C LEU A 202 -3.53 4.15 15.98
N ILE A 203 -3.41 5.47 15.93
CA ILE A 203 -4.56 6.39 16.02
C ILE A 203 -5.11 6.69 14.61
N LYS A 204 -4.23 6.83 13.62
CA LYS A 204 -4.60 7.12 12.24
C LYS A 204 -3.51 6.65 11.29
N GLU A 205 -3.89 6.12 10.13
CA GLU A 205 -3.00 5.89 8.99
C GLU A 205 -3.64 6.52 7.74
N MET A 206 -2.86 7.26 6.95
CA MET A 206 -3.35 7.91 5.73
C MET A 206 -2.22 8.12 4.71
N PRO A 207 -2.46 7.95 3.40
CA PRO A 207 -1.50 8.32 2.38
C PRO A 207 -1.39 9.86 2.29
N VAL A 208 -0.16 10.37 2.22
CA VAL A 208 0.13 11.78 1.92
C VAL A 208 0.15 11.99 0.40
N ASN A 209 0.76 11.05 -0.32
CA ASN A 209 0.72 10.94 -1.78
C ASN A 209 0.85 9.44 -2.17
N ALA A 210 1.13 9.14 -3.44
CA ALA A 210 1.24 7.76 -3.91
C ALA A 210 2.38 6.95 -3.27
N ASP A 211 3.43 7.64 -2.77
CA ASP A 211 4.66 7.02 -2.29
C ASP A 211 4.87 7.15 -0.78
N ILE A 212 4.01 7.89 -0.07
CA ILE A 212 4.20 8.23 1.35
C ILE A 212 2.96 7.91 2.17
N ILE A 213 3.15 7.16 3.25
CA ILE A 213 2.14 6.90 4.28
C ILE A 213 2.49 7.68 5.55
N LEU A 214 1.52 8.42 6.09
CA LEU A 214 1.58 9.05 7.41
C LEU A 214 0.78 8.20 8.41
N ARG A 215 1.45 7.79 9.50
CA ARG A 215 0.82 7.21 10.69
C ARG A 215 0.89 8.19 11.85
N THR A 216 -0.21 8.35 12.56
CA THR A 216 -0.24 8.97 13.88
C THR A 216 -0.33 7.86 14.91
N LEU A 217 0.72 7.73 15.71
CA LEU A 217 0.85 6.74 16.78
C LEU A 217 0.65 7.42 18.13
N ARG A 218 0.01 6.73 19.07
CA ARG A 218 0.05 7.09 20.49
C ARG A 218 0.91 6.08 21.21
N VAL A 219 1.94 6.57 21.86
CA VAL A 219 2.92 5.80 22.62
C VAL A 219 2.66 6.04 24.09
N THR A 220 2.44 4.99 24.86
CA THR A 220 2.14 5.05 26.29
C THR A 220 3.23 4.33 27.08
N PHE A 221 3.75 5.02 28.09
CA PHE A 221 4.80 4.53 28.99
C PHE A 221 4.58 5.13 30.39
N GLN A 222 4.65 4.31 31.44
CA GLN A 222 4.47 4.73 32.84
C GLN A 222 3.27 5.69 33.09
N LYS A 223 2.13 5.41 32.45
CA LYS A 223 0.87 6.20 32.45
C LYS A 223 0.89 7.51 31.65
N GLU A 224 2.05 8.02 31.23
CA GLU A 224 2.13 9.13 30.28
C GLU A 224 1.82 8.62 28.85
N SER A 225 1.25 9.47 27.99
CA SER A 225 1.00 9.15 26.58
C SER A 225 1.38 10.30 25.65
N ARG A 226 2.17 10.01 24.62
CA ARG A 226 2.67 10.98 23.62
C ARG A 226 2.16 10.64 22.22
N SER A 227 1.95 11.66 21.39
CA SER A 227 1.68 11.49 19.96
C SER A 227 3.00 11.47 19.19
N VAL A 228 3.20 10.46 18.34
CA VAL A 228 4.38 10.33 17.48
C VAL A 228 3.90 10.09 16.05
N HIS A 229 4.32 10.95 15.13
CA HIS A 229 4.00 10.83 13.71
C HIS A 229 5.09 10.05 12.99
N GLN A 230 4.72 9.07 12.18
CA GLN A 230 5.65 8.30 11.35
C GLN A 230 5.30 8.50 9.88
N LEU A 231 6.22 9.07 9.11
CA LEU A 231 6.16 9.17 7.66
C LEU A 231 7.00 8.03 7.06
N GLN A 232 6.38 7.15 6.29
CA GLN A 232 7.06 6.05 5.60
C GLN A 232 7.03 6.26 4.09
N PHE A 233 8.22 6.29 3.47
CA PHE A 233 8.38 6.30 2.01
C PHE A 233 8.40 4.86 1.49
N MET A 234 7.44 4.51 0.64
CA MET A 234 7.13 3.14 0.24
C MET A 234 7.90 2.67 -0.99
N SER A 235 8.17 3.55 -1.95
CA SER A 235 8.71 3.18 -3.27
C SER A 235 10.18 3.54 -3.50
N TRP A 236 10.94 3.85 -2.45
CA TRP A 236 12.39 4.13 -2.59
C TRP A 236 13.16 2.82 -2.75
N PRO A 237 13.73 2.52 -3.95
CA PRO A 237 14.50 1.30 -4.15
C PRO A 237 15.78 1.29 -3.29
N ASP A 238 16.20 0.10 -2.86
CA ASP A 238 17.44 -0.04 -2.12
C ASP A 238 18.65 0.26 -3.01
N HIS A 239 19.62 1.01 -2.47
CA HIS A 239 20.79 1.59 -3.16
C HIS A 239 20.51 2.59 -4.30
N GLY A 240 19.32 2.59 -4.91
CA GLY A 240 18.89 3.56 -5.91
C GLY A 240 18.24 4.83 -5.35
N VAL A 241 17.45 5.49 -6.20
CA VAL A 241 16.78 6.78 -5.95
C VAL A 241 15.29 6.73 -6.30
N PRO A 242 14.43 7.58 -5.69
CA PRO A 242 13.02 7.71 -6.08
C PRO A 242 12.88 8.24 -7.50
N SER A 243 11.85 7.78 -8.22
CA SER A 243 11.55 8.24 -9.58
C SER A 243 11.04 9.67 -9.64
N ASN A 244 10.43 10.18 -8.56
CA ASN A 244 9.98 11.57 -8.46
C ASN A 244 10.63 12.29 -7.26
N PRO A 245 11.52 13.29 -7.47
CA PRO A 245 12.12 14.07 -6.38
C PRO A 245 11.09 14.91 -5.60
N ASP A 246 9.93 15.23 -6.20
CA ASP A 246 8.90 16.02 -5.53
C ASP A 246 8.36 15.35 -4.28
N HIS A 247 8.25 14.02 -4.28
CA HIS A 247 7.73 13.30 -3.14
C HIS A 247 8.69 13.36 -1.96
N ILE A 248 10.01 13.44 -2.19
CA ILE A 248 10.98 13.68 -1.11
C ILE A 248 10.81 15.07 -0.51
N LEU A 249 10.59 16.10 -1.34
CA LEU A 249 10.27 17.44 -0.85
C LEU A 249 8.97 17.44 -0.03
N THR A 250 7.91 16.80 -0.53
CA THR A 250 6.64 16.63 0.21
C THR A 250 6.84 15.90 1.55
N MET A 251 7.69 14.88 1.61
CA MET A 251 7.98 14.16 2.86
C MET A 251 8.63 15.06 3.91
N VAL A 252 9.60 15.86 3.49
CA VAL A 252 10.33 16.81 4.36
C VAL A 252 9.43 17.96 4.79
N GLU A 253 8.60 18.49 3.88
CA GLU A 253 7.62 19.53 4.15
C GLU A 253 6.58 19.08 5.19
N GLU A 254 6.00 17.89 5.00
CA GLU A 254 5.02 17.32 5.93
C GLU A 254 5.67 16.96 7.28
N ALA A 255 6.90 16.46 7.27
CA ALA A 255 7.65 16.20 8.51
C ALA A 255 7.84 17.49 9.33
N ARG A 256 8.29 18.58 8.70
CA ARG A 256 8.46 19.88 9.39
C ARG A 256 7.11 20.48 9.81
N ARG A 257 6.04 20.30 9.02
CA ARG A 257 4.68 20.74 9.39
C ARG A 257 4.15 20.01 10.64
N LEU A 258 4.43 18.71 10.77
CA LEU A 258 4.02 17.89 11.92
C LEU A 258 4.89 18.11 13.16
N HIS A 259 6.17 18.38 12.97
CA HIS A 259 7.14 18.65 14.03
C HIS A 259 6.93 20.01 14.70
N GLY A 260 6.50 21.02 13.93
CA GLY A 260 6.27 22.37 14.46
C GLY A 260 7.57 23.11 14.80
N ALA A 261 7.55 23.86 15.90
CA ALA A 261 8.65 24.71 16.35
C ALA A 261 9.40 24.13 17.58
N GLY A 262 9.32 22.82 17.79
CA GLY A 262 10.00 22.14 18.90
C GLY A 262 11.52 22.06 18.72
N PRO A 263 12.31 21.97 19.81
CA PRO A 263 13.75 21.76 19.77
C PRO A 263 14.15 20.27 19.62
N GLU A 264 13.19 19.35 19.60
CA GLU A 264 13.46 17.91 19.58
C GLU A 264 14.04 17.43 18.23
N PRO A 265 14.81 16.34 18.18
CA PRO A 265 15.33 15.81 16.91
C PRO A 265 14.23 15.25 16.00
N LEU A 266 14.40 15.37 14.69
CA LEU A 266 13.75 14.47 13.73
C LEU A 266 14.46 13.11 13.74
N LEU A 267 13.74 12.02 13.97
CA LEU A 267 14.31 10.68 13.86
C LEU A 267 14.21 10.21 12.41
N VAL A 268 15.35 9.93 11.77
CA VAL A 268 15.41 9.51 10.37
C VAL A 268 16.09 8.14 10.27
N HIS A 269 15.46 7.20 9.58
CA HIS A 269 16.02 5.87 9.38
C HIS A 269 15.65 5.26 8.02
N CYS A 270 16.39 4.22 7.65
CA CYS A 270 16.03 3.30 6.58
C CYS A 270 16.34 1.88 7.09
N SER A 271 17.00 1.03 6.30
CA SER A 271 17.55 -0.22 6.82
C SER A 271 18.85 0.00 7.60
N ALA A 272 19.89 0.54 6.96
CA ALA A 272 21.21 0.78 7.59
C ALA A 272 21.32 2.12 8.36
N GLY A 273 20.42 3.07 8.10
CA GLY A 273 20.55 4.43 8.64
C GLY A 273 21.68 5.22 7.99
N CYS A 274 21.95 4.97 6.70
CA CYS A 274 23.11 5.52 5.97
C CYS A 274 22.66 6.32 4.73
N GLY A 275 22.53 5.67 3.56
CA GLY A 275 22.30 6.35 2.28
C GLY A 275 21.03 7.19 2.22
N ARG A 276 19.87 6.52 2.15
CA ARG A 276 18.53 7.14 2.09
C ARG A 276 18.27 8.11 3.26
N THR A 277 18.71 7.74 4.46
CA THR A 277 18.70 8.58 5.67
C THR A 277 19.49 9.87 5.51
N GLY A 278 20.71 9.80 5.00
CA GLY A 278 21.56 10.97 4.75
C GLY A 278 21.00 11.90 3.68
N VAL A 279 20.35 11.36 2.63
CA VAL A 279 19.66 12.18 1.63
C VAL A 279 18.51 12.97 2.26
N LEU A 280 17.66 12.34 3.07
CA LEU A 280 16.58 13.06 3.78
C LEU A 280 17.12 14.15 4.72
N CYS A 281 18.15 13.85 5.51
CA CYS A 281 18.77 14.84 6.39
C CYS A 281 19.36 16.02 5.60
N ALA A 282 20.05 15.74 4.49
CA ALA A 282 20.66 16.78 3.65
C ALA A 282 19.63 17.67 2.93
N VAL A 283 18.55 17.09 2.39
CA VAL A 283 17.45 17.86 1.78
C VAL A 283 16.81 18.78 2.81
N ASP A 284 16.49 18.27 4.00
CA ASP A 284 15.92 19.09 5.08
C ASP A 284 16.90 20.18 5.55
N TYR A 285 18.16 19.85 5.82
CA TYR A 285 19.18 20.82 6.25
C TYR A 285 19.32 21.99 5.28
N VAL A 286 19.41 21.71 3.97
CA VAL A 286 19.51 22.75 2.94
C VAL A 286 18.20 23.53 2.81
N ARG A 287 17.05 22.89 3.00
CA ARG A 287 15.74 23.58 3.07
C ARG A 287 15.64 24.52 4.27
N GLN A 288 16.17 24.14 5.42
CA GLN A 288 16.20 24.99 6.61
C GLN A 288 17.15 26.19 6.43
N LEU A 289 18.32 26.01 5.80
CA LEU A 289 19.18 27.14 5.40
C LEU A 289 18.44 28.12 4.46
N LEU A 290 17.70 27.58 3.49
CA LEU A 290 16.97 28.37 2.50
C LEU A 290 15.81 29.16 3.14
N LEU A 291 15.01 28.52 4.00
CA LEU A 291 13.89 29.17 4.69
C LEU A 291 14.33 30.21 5.73
N THR A 292 15.47 29.97 6.39
CA THR A 292 16.07 30.95 7.31
C THR A 292 16.91 32.03 6.59
N GLN A 293 17.06 31.94 5.26
CA GLN A 293 17.88 32.82 4.44
C GLN A 293 19.37 32.85 4.87
N THR A 294 19.87 31.73 5.41
CA THR A 294 21.24 31.58 5.93
C THR A 294 22.18 30.80 4.98
N ILE A 295 21.79 30.60 3.72
CA ILE A 295 22.63 29.98 2.69
C ILE A 295 23.94 30.81 2.54
N PRO A 296 25.13 30.23 2.82
CA PRO A 296 26.39 30.96 2.72
C PRO A 296 26.76 31.24 1.24
N PRO A 297 27.51 32.31 0.95
CA PRO A 297 27.84 32.71 -0.44
C PRO A 297 28.72 31.67 -1.16
N ASN A 298 29.43 30.82 -0.41
CA ASN A 298 30.21 29.70 -0.90
C ASN A 298 29.53 28.33 -0.61
N PHE A 299 28.20 28.30 -0.54
CA PHE A 299 27.43 27.08 -0.28
C PHE A 299 27.83 25.94 -1.24
N ASN A 300 28.19 24.80 -0.64
CA ASN A 300 28.63 23.63 -1.36
C ASN A 300 28.01 22.37 -0.74
N LEU A 301 27.28 21.61 -1.56
CA LEU A 301 26.61 20.38 -1.12
C LEU A 301 27.60 19.27 -0.76
N PHE A 302 28.80 19.27 -1.36
CA PHE A 302 29.91 18.39 -0.97
C PHE A 302 30.24 18.54 0.51
N ASP A 303 30.40 19.79 0.98
CA ASP A 303 30.78 20.06 2.38
C ASP A 303 29.64 19.68 3.34
N VAL A 304 28.37 19.90 2.97
CA VAL A 304 27.21 19.44 3.76
C VAL A 304 27.23 17.90 3.92
N VAL A 305 27.41 17.15 2.83
CA VAL A 305 27.47 15.68 2.88
C VAL A 305 28.72 15.20 3.62
N LEU A 306 29.84 15.90 3.48
CA LEU A 306 31.09 15.61 4.17
C LEU A 306 30.95 15.78 5.69
N GLU A 307 30.34 16.86 6.17
CA GLU A 307 30.06 17.08 7.59
C GLU A 307 29.02 16.10 8.15
N MET A 308 28.00 15.73 7.37
CA MET A 308 27.07 14.66 7.77
C MET A 308 27.78 13.31 7.89
N ARG A 309 28.75 13.01 7.01
CA ARG A 309 29.54 11.78 7.06
C ARG A 309 30.56 11.69 8.19
N LYS A 310 30.94 12.81 8.83
CA LYS A 310 31.68 12.79 10.11
C LYS A 310 30.78 12.36 11.27
N GLN A 311 29.47 12.61 11.16
CA GLN A 311 28.51 12.41 12.24
C GLN A 311 27.80 11.07 12.15
N ARG A 312 27.42 10.61 10.94
CA ARG A 312 26.86 9.27 10.68
C ARG A 312 27.67 8.57 9.58
N PRO A 313 28.19 7.35 9.80
CA PRO A 313 28.95 6.62 8.78
C PRO A 313 28.14 6.42 7.50
N ALA A 314 28.77 6.69 6.35
CA ALA A 314 28.20 6.47 5.02
C ALA A 314 26.83 7.15 4.75
N ALA A 315 26.54 8.27 5.42
CA ALA A 315 25.46 9.18 5.00
C ALA A 315 25.61 9.55 3.51
N VAL A 316 24.53 9.44 2.73
CA VAL A 316 24.55 9.46 1.25
C VAL A 316 25.53 8.43 0.68
N GLN A 317 25.08 7.19 0.45
CA GLN A 317 25.96 6.03 0.31
C GLN A 317 26.46 5.83 -1.13
N THR A 318 25.55 5.97 -2.09
CA THR A 318 25.81 5.76 -3.52
C THR A 318 25.96 7.09 -4.26
N GLU A 319 26.57 7.03 -5.43
CA GLU A 319 26.74 8.18 -6.32
C GLU A 319 25.39 8.65 -6.90
N GLU A 320 24.52 7.72 -7.27
CA GLU A 320 23.13 8.03 -7.67
C GLU A 320 22.40 8.85 -6.61
N GLN A 321 22.52 8.48 -5.32
CA GLN A 321 21.94 9.24 -4.20
C GLN A 321 22.51 10.66 -4.08
N TYR A 322 23.79 10.86 -4.41
CA TYR A 322 24.43 12.18 -4.41
C TYR A 322 24.00 13.03 -5.63
N ARG A 323 23.93 12.43 -6.82
CA ARG A 323 23.37 13.07 -8.04
C ARG A 323 21.91 13.48 -7.84
N PHE A 324 21.10 12.60 -7.25
CA PHE A 324 19.70 12.90 -6.90
C PHE A 324 19.59 14.01 -5.87
N LEU A 325 20.42 14.00 -4.82
CA LEU A 325 20.46 15.09 -3.83
C LEU A 325 20.78 16.45 -4.48
N TYR A 326 21.73 16.52 -5.42
CA TYR A 326 21.97 17.73 -6.22
C TYR A 326 20.74 18.18 -7.00
N HIS A 327 20.07 17.25 -7.69
CA HIS A 327 18.86 17.56 -8.46
C HIS A 327 17.75 18.11 -7.56
N THR A 328 17.46 17.45 -6.42
CA THR A 328 16.46 17.90 -5.45
C THR A 328 16.79 19.27 -4.86
N VAL A 329 18.07 19.56 -4.54
CA VAL A 329 18.50 20.87 -4.04
C VAL A 329 18.38 21.97 -5.11
N ALA A 330 18.79 21.70 -6.35
CA ALA A 330 18.65 22.65 -7.45
C ALA A 330 17.17 22.97 -7.75
N GLN A 331 16.31 21.95 -7.70
CA GLN A 331 14.87 22.11 -7.86
C GLN A 331 14.25 22.92 -6.72
N LEU A 332 14.68 22.68 -5.47
CA LEU A 332 14.25 23.44 -4.29
C LEU A 332 14.63 24.92 -4.40
N PHE A 333 15.86 25.25 -4.82
CA PHE A 333 16.28 26.63 -5.05
C PHE A 333 15.45 27.27 -6.19
N SER A 334 15.25 26.55 -7.28
CA SER A 334 14.44 27.01 -8.43
C SER A 334 13.00 27.36 -8.02
N ARG A 335 12.35 26.53 -7.19
CA ARG A 335 11.01 26.80 -6.64
C ARG A 335 10.96 28.07 -5.80
N THR A 336 11.94 28.25 -4.90
CA THR A 336 12.01 29.45 -4.06
C THR A 336 12.23 30.72 -4.90
N LEU A 337 13.10 30.68 -5.91
CA LEU A 337 13.29 31.79 -6.83
C LEU A 337 12.01 32.16 -7.60
N GLN A 338 11.26 31.16 -8.08
CA GLN A 338 9.97 31.38 -8.76
C GLN A 338 8.94 32.01 -7.82
N ASN A 339 8.79 31.49 -6.60
CA ASN A 339 7.82 31.97 -5.61
C ASN A 339 8.15 33.37 -5.06
N THR A 340 9.43 33.78 -5.08
CA THR A 340 9.87 35.10 -4.58
C THR A 340 9.62 36.23 -5.61
N SER A 341 9.09 35.94 -6.80
CA SER A 341 8.95 36.92 -7.89
C SER A 341 7.49 37.20 -8.36
N PRO A 342 6.65 37.87 -7.54
CA PRO A 342 5.34 38.38 -7.99
C PRO A 342 5.42 39.37 -9.16
N HIS A 343 6.60 39.96 -9.41
CA HIS A 343 6.77 41.03 -10.40
C HIS A 343 6.94 40.54 -11.85
N HIS A 344 7.08 39.23 -12.09
CA HIS A 344 7.40 38.68 -13.41
C HIS A 344 6.18 38.51 -14.34
N GLN A 345 4.96 38.42 -13.82
CA GLN A 345 3.77 38.17 -14.65
C GLN A 345 3.40 39.36 -15.55
N LYS A 346 3.69 40.60 -15.14
CA LYS A 346 3.43 41.81 -15.96
C LYS A 346 4.36 42.00 -17.16
N LEU A 347 5.41 41.18 -17.31
CA LEU A 347 6.36 41.28 -18.42
C LEU A 347 5.98 40.43 -19.64
N LYS A 348 5.01 39.50 -19.53
CA LYS A 348 4.52 38.70 -20.67
C LYS A 348 3.33 39.30 -21.41
N GLU A 349 2.63 40.28 -20.84
CA GLU A 349 1.40 40.85 -21.43
C GLU A 349 1.64 42.04 -22.38
N ASN A 350 2.87 42.59 -22.43
CA ASN A 350 3.22 43.77 -23.25
C ASN A 350 4.08 43.44 -24.48
N CYS A 351 3.75 42.38 -25.23
CA CYS A 351 4.32 42.09 -26.54
C CYS A 351 3.25 42.07 -27.64
N ALA A 352 2.67 43.23 -27.92
CA ALA A 352 1.96 43.47 -29.18
C ALA A 352 2.99 43.77 -30.31
N PRO A 353 2.76 43.32 -31.56
CA PRO A 353 3.73 43.48 -32.63
C PRO A 353 3.66 44.88 -33.24
N ILE A 354 4.75 45.65 -33.15
CA ILE A 354 4.94 46.88 -33.93
C ILE A 354 6.14 46.67 -34.85
N GLY A 355 5.85 46.51 -36.14
CA GLY A 355 6.87 46.53 -37.18
C GLY A 355 7.06 47.94 -37.74
N LYS A 356 8.31 48.26 -38.10
CA LYS A 356 8.74 49.41 -38.93
C LYS A 356 8.30 50.81 -38.47
N ASP A 357 9.25 51.61 -38.00
CA ASP A 357 9.88 52.57 -38.92
C ASP A 357 11.19 53.14 -38.35
N SER A 358 11.93 53.83 -39.23
CA SER A 358 13.35 54.17 -39.05
C SER A 358 13.64 55.64 -38.72
N LEU A 359 14.86 55.89 -38.23
CA LEU A 359 15.67 57.11 -38.33
C LEU A 359 15.47 58.28 -37.34
N SER A 360 16.64 58.89 -37.01
CA SER A 360 16.90 60.15 -36.29
C SER A 360 16.63 60.14 -34.77
N LEU A 361 17.56 60.55 -33.89
CA LEU A 361 18.38 61.76 -33.89
C LEU A 361 19.77 61.57 -33.23
N ARG A 362 20.72 62.44 -33.60
CA ARG A 362 22.05 62.59 -32.97
C ARG A 362 22.00 63.63 -31.84
N ILE A 363 22.98 63.58 -30.93
CA ILE A 363 23.88 64.67 -30.44
C ILE A 363 24.26 64.46 -28.97
N SER A 364 25.57 64.47 -28.68
CA SER A 364 26.16 64.51 -27.33
C SER A 364 26.30 65.94 -26.81
N PRO A 365 26.56 66.13 -25.50
CA PRO A 365 27.81 66.82 -25.17
C PRO A 365 28.60 66.23 -23.98
N GLU A 366 29.92 66.36 -24.08
CA GLU A 366 30.93 66.29 -23.00
C GLU A 366 31.25 67.75 -22.52
N PRO A 367 32.26 68.09 -21.67
CA PRO A 367 33.30 67.30 -20.95
C PRO A 367 33.51 67.66 -19.46
N SER A 368 34.45 66.99 -18.74
CA SER A 368 35.65 67.63 -18.11
C SER A 368 36.52 66.75 -17.15
N ALA A 369 37.65 66.29 -17.70
CA ALA A 369 39.04 66.05 -17.20
C ALA A 369 39.50 65.90 -15.71
N THR A 370 40.71 65.28 -15.61
CA THR A 370 41.73 65.20 -14.51
C THR A 370 41.60 64.06 -13.47
N SER A 371 42.66 63.34 -13.03
CA SER A 371 44.10 63.28 -13.38
C SER A 371 44.78 61.91 -13.04
N ARG A 372 46.01 61.69 -13.51
CA ARG A 372 47.01 60.61 -13.19
C ARG A 372 48.30 61.28 -12.63
N PRO A 373 49.41 60.63 -12.17
CA PRO A 373 49.95 59.25 -12.36
C PRO A 373 50.48 58.65 -11.00
N PRO A 374 51.53 57.78 -10.85
CA PRO A 374 52.29 56.83 -11.72
C PRO A 374 52.23 55.37 -11.15
N GLY A 375 53.05 54.35 -11.51
CA GLY A 375 53.91 54.12 -12.70
C GLY A 375 55.31 53.49 -12.43
N GLY A 376 55.44 52.14 -12.41
CA GLY A 376 56.74 51.41 -12.42
C GLY A 376 56.60 49.88 -12.19
N VAL A 377 57.43 48.95 -12.69
CA VAL A 377 58.32 48.80 -13.87
C VAL A 377 58.92 47.36 -13.86
N LEU A 378 58.83 46.66 -15.01
CA LEU A 378 59.69 45.57 -15.56
C LEU A 378 60.07 44.27 -14.77
N SER A 379 59.41 43.18 -15.16
CA SER A 379 59.97 41.93 -15.77
C SER A 379 61.39 41.37 -15.45
N ARG A 380 61.46 40.04 -15.23
CA ARG A 380 62.11 39.08 -16.16
C ARG A 380 61.84 37.60 -15.87
N SER A 381 62.07 36.76 -16.88
CA SER A 381 61.83 35.31 -16.97
C SER A 381 63.13 34.50 -17.04
N ILE A 382 63.09 33.22 -16.64
CA ILE A 382 64.08 32.18 -16.99
C ILE A 382 63.34 30.88 -17.33
N SER A 383 63.87 30.13 -18.30
CA SER A 383 63.24 28.96 -18.92
C SER A 383 63.87 27.61 -18.51
N VAL A 384 63.09 26.55 -18.76
CA VAL A 384 63.32 25.09 -18.65
C VAL A 384 64.68 24.58 -19.22
N PRO A 385 65.14 23.37 -18.85
CA PRO A 385 64.79 22.18 -19.68
C PRO A 385 64.48 20.90 -18.88
N GLY A 386 63.89 19.88 -19.53
CA GLY A 386 63.51 18.62 -18.89
C GLY A 386 63.71 17.37 -19.76
N SER A 387 63.46 16.20 -19.17
CA SER A 387 63.33 14.86 -19.79
C SER A 387 62.81 13.90 -18.69
N GLN A 388 62.25 12.71 -18.94
CA GLN A 388 61.86 12.01 -20.17
C GLN A 388 60.71 11.04 -19.83
N THR A 389 59.91 10.64 -20.83
CA THR A 389 58.80 9.69 -20.68
C THR A 389 59.27 8.23 -20.59
N ARG A 390 58.58 7.41 -19.77
CA ARG A 390 58.47 5.95 -20.00
C ARG A 390 57.15 5.39 -19.48
N THR A 391 56.58 4.47 -20.26
CA THR A 391 55.33 3.76 -20.06
C THR A 391 55.56 2.39 -19.40
N MET A 392 54.63 1.95 -18.55
CA MET A 392 54.13 0.55 -18.37
C MET A 392 52.78 0.68 -17.64
N ALA A 393 51.64 0.16 -18.12
CA ALA A 393 51.29 -1.19 -18.60
C ALA A 393 50.98 -2.17 -17.45
N ASP A 394 49.80 -2.79 -17.54
CA ASP A 394 49.05 -3.49 -16.49
C ASP A 394 49.77 -4.61 -15.75
N THR A 395 49.39 -4.81 -14.49
CA THR A 395 49.74 -6.00 -13.69
C THR A 395 48.47 -6.72 -13.23
N TYR A 396 48.05 -7.75 -13.97
CA TYR A 396 47.10 -8.75 -13.49
C TYR A 396 47.84 -10.07 -13.23
N ALA A 397 48.07 -10.40 -11.95
CA ALA A 397 48.57 -11.70 -11.53
C ALA A 397 47.40 -12.66 -11.25
N VAL A 398 47.20 -13.63 -12.14
CA VAL A 398 46.23 -14.71 -11.94
C VAL A 398 46.87 -15.82 -11.10
N VAL A 399 46.24 -16.21 -9.99
CA VAL A 399 46.56 -17.45 -9.28
C VAL A 399 45.39 -18.42 -9.38
N GLN A 400 45.49 -19.36 -10.32
CA GLN A 400 44.67 -20.57 -10.30
C GLN A 400 45.21 -21.56 -9.27
N LYS A 401 44.33 -22.22 -8.51
CA LYS A 401 44.66 -23.46 -7.80
C LYS A 401 43.95 -24.63 -8.47
N ARG A 402 44.73 -25.59 -8.97
CA ARG A 402 44.24 -26.79 -9.66
C ARG A 402 43.54 -27.75 -8.70
N GLY A 403 42.53 -28.44 -9.21
CA GLY A 403 42.00 -29.71 -8.70
C GLY A 403 41.47 -30.54 -9.88
N ALA A 404 42.06 -31.71 -10.11
CA ALA A 404 41.74 -32.68 -11.16
C ALA A 404 42.38 -34.04 -10.72
N PRO A 405 42.06 -35.22 -11.33
CA PRO A 405 41.29 -35.44 -12.56
C PRO A 405 40.27 -36.62 -12.52
N ALA A 406 39.85 -37.06 -13.72
CA ALA A 406 39.08 -38.26 -14.12
C ALA A 406 37.55 -38.06 -14.32
N GLY A 407 36.94 -38.51 -15.43
CA GLY A 407 37.52 -39.08 -16.67
C GLY A 407 36.46 -39.47 -17.72
N ALA A 408 36.74 -39.13 -18.99
CA ALA A 408 36.22 -39.67 -20.27
C ALA A 408 34.75 -40.15 -20.48
N GLY A 409 34.13 -39.64 -21.56
CA GLY A 409 33.12 -40.34 -22.37
C GLY A 409 31.67 -39.79 -22.33
N ARG A 410 30.85 -39.71 -23.39
CA ARG A 410 30.95 -39.34 -24.83
C ARG A 410 29.55 -39.63 -25.45
N GLY A 411 28.89 -38.62 -26.03
CA GLY A 411 27.68 -38.73 -26.89
C GLY A 411 26.32 -38.90 -26.17
N THR A 412 25.12 -38.67 -26.74
CA THR A 412 24.59 -37.94 -27.92
C THR A 412 23.04 -38.08 -27.87
N ARG A 413 22.27 -37.03 -28.24
CA ARG A 413 20.86 -37.01 -28.73
C ARG A 413 19.72 -37.88 -28.07
N VAL A 414 18.77 -37.21 -27.38
CA VAL A 414 17.31 -36.97 -27.72
C VAL A 414 16.60 -37.90 -28.75
N PRO A 415 15.28 -38.26 -28.70
CA PRO A 415 14.18 -38.17 -27.68
C PRO A 415 13.28 -39.46 -27.50
N SER A 416 12.14 -39.34 -26.78
CA SER A 416 10.91 -40.21 -26.77
C SER A 416 11.00 -41.60 -26.09
N SER A 417 9.94 -42.31 -25.67
CA SER A 417 8.48 -42.05 -25.47
C SER A 417 7.84 -43.18 -24.62
N THR A 418 6.68 -42.92 -24.00
CA THR A 418 5.57 -43.86 -23.63
C THR A 418 5.85 -45.33 -23.22
N ASP A 419 5.46 -45.73 -22.00
CA ASP A 419 4.31 -46.63 -21.68
C ASP A 419 4.43 -47.52 -20.42
N THR A 420 3.41 -47.45 -19.54
CA THR A 420 2.37 -48.49 -19.32
C THR A 420 2.79 -49.99 -19.34
N ILE A 421 2.49 -50.91 -18.38
CA ILE A 421 1.85 -50.92 -17.02
C ILE A 421 1.82 -52.37 -16.43
N ILE A 422 1.40 -52.60 -15.15
CA ILE A 422 0.83 -53.87 -14.55
C ILE A 422 1.82 -55.04 -14.27
N TYR A 423 1.75 -55.95 -13.26
CA TYR A 423 1.14 -56.12 -11.90
C TYR A 423 1.89 -57.29 -11.18
N SER A 424 1.74 -57.46 -9.86
CA SER A 424 1.51 -58.81 -9.29
C SER A 424 0.71 -58.76 -7.98
N GLN A 425 -0.33 -59.59 -7.87
CA GLN A 425 -1.01 -59.91 -6.60
C GLN A 425 -0.57 -61.30 -6.13
N VAL A 426 -0.83 -61.65 -4.87
CA VAL A 426 -1.58 -62.88 -4.45
C VAL A 426 -1.67 -62.96 -2.91
N THR A 427 -2.80 -63.46 -2.40
CA THR A 427 -3.15 -63.70 -0.97
C THR A 427 -3.19 -65.25 -0.69
N PRO A 428 -3.87 -65.85 0.32
CA PRO A 428 -4.35 -65.45 1.66
C PRO A 428 -4.06 -66.48 2.82
N ARG A 429 -4.60 -66.22 4.04
CA ARG A 429 -5.57 -67.09 4.82
C ARG A 429 -5.20 -67.58 6.26
N SER A 430 -6.24 -67.66 7.12
CA SER A 430 -6.44 -68.47 8.37
C SER A 430 -5.74 -68.04 9.68
N GLN A 431 -6.13 -68.50 10.89
CA GLN A 431 -7.43 -68.50 11.62
C GLN A 431 -7.19 -68.74 13.15
N ARG A 432 -8.19 -68.42 14.02
CA ARG A 432 -8.38 -68.61 15.51
C ARG A 432 -7.79 -69.87 16.20
N PRO A 433 -7.57 -69.92 17.56
CA PRO A 433 -8.53 -69.72 18.71
C PRO A 433 -8.00 -68.82 19.88
N VAL A 434 -8.71 -68.31 20.92
CA VAL A 434 -9.92 -68.60 21.78
C VAL A 434 -9.65 -69.31 23.14
N ALA A 435 -9.78 -68.55 24.25
CA ALA A 435 -10.29 -68.86 25.62
C ALA A 435 -10.27 -67.53 26.45
N HIS A 436 -11.30 -67.00 27.13
CA HIS A 436 -12.11 -67.47 28.30
C HIS A 436 -11.27 -67.63 29.59
N THR A 437 -11.61 -67.12 30.79
CA THR A 437 -12.91 -66.89 31.52
C THR A 437 -12.80 -65.73 32.56
N GLU A 438 -13.87 -64.93 32.83
CA GLU A 438 -14.70 -64.82 34.09
C GLU A 438 -14.08 -63.97 35.24
N ASP A 439 -14.68 -62.83 35.63
CA ASP A 439 -15.73 -62.58 36.67
C ASP A 439 -15.15 -62.37 38.10
N ALA A 440 -15.78 -61.63 39.06
CA ALA A 440 -16.93 -60.72 39.05
C ALA A 440 -16.94 -59.86 40.35
N THR A 441 -17.88 -58.91 40.45
CA THR A 441 -18.36 -58.19 41.67
C THR A 441 -17.35 -57.31 42.45
N GLY A 442 -17.72 -56.16 43.05
CA GLY A 442 -18.99 -55.42 43.08
C GLY A 442 -19.29 -54.86 44.48
N THR A 443 -19.58 -53.55 44.61
CA THR A 443 -20.43 -52.86 45.64
C THR A 443 -20.17 -51.34 45.68
N THR A 444 -21.19 -50.58 46.10
CA THR A 444 -21.25 -49.11 46.33
C THR A 444 -22.13 -48.85 47.57
N PRO A 445 -22.41 -47.61 48.04
CA PRO A 445 -21.69 -46.31 47.99
C PRO A 445 -21.24 -45.98 49.45
N PRO A 446 -21.60 -44.86 50.16
CA PRO A 446 -21.64 -43.42 49.86
C PRO A 446 -20.82 -42.53 50.85
N GLY A 447 -20.80 -41.20 50.64
CA GLY A 447 -20.72 -40.22 51.76
C GLY A 447 -19.69 -39.06 51.70
N ARG A 448 -20.06 -37.94 51.02
CA ARG A 448 -19.63 -36.52 51.23
C ARG A 448 -18.14 -36.15 51.53
N VAL A 449 -17.44 -35.58 50.52
CA VAL A 449 -16.99 -34.15 50.35
C VAL A 449 -16.21 -33.46 51.53
N PRO A 450 -15.16 -32.59 51.35
CA PRO A 450 -14.56 -31.95 50.14
C PRO A 450 -12.99 -31.91 50.02
N VAL A 451 -12.51 -31.20 48.98
CA VAL A 451 -11.23 -30.44 48.80
C VAL A 451 -10.11 -31.08 47.93
N ASP A 452 -9.52 -30.21 47.09
CA ASP A 452 -8.44 -30.42 46.12
C ASP A 452 -7.19 -31.14 46.62
N LEU A 453 -6.59 -31.92 45.72
CA LEU A 453 -5.23 -31.73 45.16
C LEU A 453 -4.88 -32.91 44.24
N ASN A 454 -4.31 -32.66 43.05
CA ASN A 454 -3.69 -33.72 42.25
C ASN A 454 -2.36 -33.24 41.60
N PRO A 455 -1.30 -34.07 41.58
CA PRO A 455 0.06 -33.70 41.14
C PRO A 455 0.33 -34.03 39.66
N PRO A 456 1.50 -33.64 39.09
CA PRO A 456 1.75 -33.71 37.64
C PRO A 456 2.28 -35.07 37.13
N GLY A 457 2.08 -35.32 35.84
CA GLY A 457 2.67 -36.44 35.08
C GLY A 457 4.03 -36.12 34.42
N PRO A 458 4.70 -37.13 33.82
CA PRO A 458 6.16 -37.13 33.67
C PRO A 458 6.72 -36.84 32.26
N ASP A 459 8.05 -36.76 32.25
CA ASP A 459 9.02 -36.46 31.20
C ASP A 459 8.90 -37.16 29.83
N ALA A 460 9.53 -36.54 28.81
CA ALA A 460 10.28 -37.24 27.78
C ALA A 460 11.39 -36.35 27.17
N TYR A 461 12.65 -36.75 27.32
CA TYR A 461 13.81 -36.28 26.54
C TYR A 461 14.85 -37.42 26.44
N GLU A 462 15.59 -37.48 25.34
CA GLU A 462 16.76 -38.37 25.17
C GLU A 462 18.03 -37.58 24.85
N GLU A 463 19.17 -38.16 25.22
CA GLU A 463 20.52 -37.58 25.12
C GLU A 463 21.23 -37.92 23.80
N VAL A 464 22.24 -37.13 23.42
CA VAL A 464 23.51 -37.68 22.93
C VAL A 464 24.69 -36.83 23.46
N THR A 465 25.64 -37.47 24.13
CA THR A 465 26.90 -36.88 24.61
C THR A 465 28.09 -37.16 23.68
N ASN A 466 29.12 -36.30 23.69
CA ASN A 466 30.52 -36.74 23.54
C ASN A 466 31.51 -35.71 24.10
N GLY A 467 32.49 -36.17 24.90
CA GLY A 467 33.61 -35.38 25.45
C GLY A 467 34.85 -35.37 24.53
N PRO A 468 36.05 -34.94 24.98
CA PRO A 468 36.67 -35.42 26.23
C PRO A 468 37.29 -34.33 27.15
N GLN A 469 37.92 -34.77 28.24
CA GLN A 469 38.26 -33.99 29.45
C GLN A 469 39.67 -33.41 29.51
N THR A 470 39.79 -32.26 30.21
CA THR A 470 40.84 -31.90 31.20
C THR A 470 40.23 -30.90 32.22
N GLY A 471 40.71 -30.75 33.46
CA GLY A 471 41.65 -31.60 34.20
C GLY A 471 42.31 -30.92 35.41
N GLY A 472 41.72 -31.01 36.62
CA GLY A 472 42.40 -30.69 37.90
C GLY A 472 41.75 -29.65 38.83
N LEU A 473 41.53 -30.08 40.10
CA LEU A 473 41.56 -29.33 41.37
C LEU A 473 40.73 -28.03 41.52
N GLY A 474 39.81 -28.03 42.49
CA GLY A 474 38.90 -26.91 42.75
C GLY A 474 39.17 -26.13 44.04
N PHE A 475 38.50 -24.98 44.16
CA PHE A 475 38.21 -24.30 45.43
C PHE A 475 36.73 -23.91 45.49
N ASN A 476 36.13 -24.06 46.67
CA ASN A 476 34.72 -23.77 46.90
C ASN A 476 34.45 -22.26 46.94
N LEU A 477 33.75 -21.72 45.94
CA LEU A 477 32.93 -20.52 46.11
C LEU A 477 31.45 -20.86 45.94
N ARG A 478 30.68 -20.82 47.04
CA ARG A 478 29.22 -20.84 47.00
C ARG A 478 28.69 -19.50 46.50
N ILE A 479 28.67 -19.30 45.18
CA ILE A 479 27.88 -18.25 44.55
C ILE A 479 26.51 -18.83 44.24
N GLY A 480 25.46 -18.30 44.88
CA GLY A 480 24.09 -18.65 44.53
C GLY A 480 23.81 -18.24 43.08
N ARG A 481 23.27 -19.16 42.26
CA ARG A 481 22.87 -18.84 40.89
C ARG A 481 21.92 -17.62 40.92
N PRO A 482 22.12 -16.60 40.07
CA PRO A 482 21.13 -15.54 39.92
C PRO A 482 19.82 -16.18 39.47
N LYS A 483 18.71 -15.81 40.13
CA LYS A 483 17.38 -16.18 39.66
C LYS A 483 17.23 -15.66 38.23
N GLY A 484 16.83 -16.53 37.31
CA GLY A 484 16.55 -16.13 35.92
C GLY A 484 15.47 -15.05 35.85
N PRO A 485 15.23 -14.45 34.66
CA PRO A 485 14.25 -13.39 34.51
C PRO A 485 12.91 -13.83 35.11
N ARG A 486 12.44 -13.08 36.10
CA ARG A 486 11.06 -13.23 36.58
C ARG A 486 10.14 -12.93 35.41
N ASP A 487 9.10 -13.75 35.24
CA ASP A 487 7.97 -13.36 34.39
C ASP A 487 7.49 -11.96 34.80
N PRO A 488 7.18 -11.08 33.83
CA PRO A 488 6.71 -9.75 34.14
C PRO A 488 5.42 -9.85 34.97
N PRO A 489 5.26 -9.06 36.06
CA PRO A 489 4.07 -9.10 36.89
C PRO A 489 2.77 -8.98 36.07
N ALA A 490 1.74 -9.75 36.42
CA ALA A 490 0.43 -9.79 35.75
C ALA A 490 -0.34 -8.45 35.76
N GLU A 491 0.25 -7.41 36.33
CA GLU A 491 -0.25 -6.05 36.41
C GLU A 491 -0.01 -5.26 35.11
N TRP A 492 1.07 -5.56 34.36
CA TRP A 492 1.40 -4.86 33.11
C TRP A 492 0.37 -5.13 31.98
N THR A 493 -0.25 -6.31 31.97
CA THR A 493 -1.31 -6.67 31.00
C THR A 493 -2.58 -5.83 31.19
N ARG A 494 -2.81 -5.25 32.37
CA ARG A 494 -4.05 -4.50 32.67
C ARG A 494 -4.07 -3.08 32.11
N VAL A 495 -2.92 -2.50 31.78
CA VAL A 495 -2.84 -1.10 31.30
C VAL A 495 -3.42 -0.93 29.89
N CYS A 496 -3.36 -1.97 29.05
CA CYS A 496 -3.91 -1.93 27.69
C CYS A 496 -5.45 -2.05 27.63
N LEU A 497 -6.11 -2.54 28.69
CA LEU A 497 -7.55 -2.82 28.71
C LEU A 497 -8.42 -1.61 29.14
N ALA A 498 -7.82 -0.55 29.67
CA ALA A 498 -8.54 0.63 30.18
C ALA A 498 -8.79 1.73 29.12
N ALA A 499 -8.17 1.64 27.94
CA ALA A 499 -8.38 2.58 26.84
C ALA A 499 -9.61 2.17 25.99
N GLY A 500 -10.80 2.34 26.56
CA GLY A 500 -12.06 1.94 25.95
C GLY A 500 -12.47 2.78 24.72
N ILE A 501 -11.86 2.49 23.56
CA ILE A 501 -12.47 2.69 22.23
C ILE A 501 -12.07 1.49 21.35
N VAL A 502 -12.95 0.49 21.23
CA VAL A 502 -12.88 -0.46 20.11
C VAL A 502 -13.37 0.29 18.88
N SER A 503 -12.46 1.02 18.23
CA SER A 503 -12.76 1.72 16.98
C SER A 503 -13.01 0.67 15.91
N THR A 504 -14.23 0.67 15.34
CA THR A 504 -14.61 -0.23 14.24
C THR A 504 -13.79 0.10 13.00
N VAL A 505 -12.73 -0.66 12.76
CA VAL A 505 -11.92 -0.53 11.55
C VAL A 505 -12.57 -1.31 10.42
N CYS A 506 -12.78 -0.63 9.30
CA CYS A 506 -13.47 -1.13 8.13
C CYS A 506 -12.86 -0.56 6.84
N GLY A 507 -13.26 -1.09 5.69
CA GLY A 507 -12.97 -0.54 4.37
C GLY A 507 -11.51 -0.61 3.96
N ARG A 508 -10.73 -1.56 4.49
CA ARG A 508 -9.31 -1.72 4.17
C ARG A 508 -9.03 -3.03 3.43
N THR A 509 -8.25 -2.90 2.37
CA THR A 509 -7.71 -3.99 1.56
C THR A 509 -6.21 -3.78 1.40
N ILE A 510 -5.45 -4.87 1.39
CA ILE A 510 -3.99 -4.84 1.20
C ILE A 510 -3.59 -4.68 -0.28
N PHE A 511 -4.55 -4.75 -1.21
CA PHE A 511 -4.29 -4.70 -2.64
C PHE A 511 -4.30 -3.26 -3.18
N GLN A 512 -3.17 -2.78 -3.72
CA GLN A 512 -2.98 -1.41 -4.23
C GLN A 512 -2.80 -1.31 -5.77
N GLY A 513 -3.32 -2.27 -6.53
CA GLY A 513 -3.23 -2.27 -8.00
C GLY A 513 -4.45 -1.67 -8.73
N LYS A 514 -4.21 -0.90 -9.80
CA LYS A 514 -5.20 -0.58 -10.85
C LYS A 514 -5.10 -1.62 -11.97
N ILE A 515 -6.23 -2.19 -12.37
CA ILE A 515 -6.36 -3.05 -13.56
C ILE A 515 -7.68 -2.68 -14.25
N TYR A 516 -7.73 -2.77 -15.58
CA TYR A 516 -8.83 -2.31 -16.42
C TYR A 516 -9.61 -3.49 -17.03
N GLY A 517 -10.94 -3.44 -16.98
CA GLY A 517 -11.83 -4.49 -17.53
C GLY A 517 -12.40 -5.42 -16.46
N GLY A 518 -13.55 -6.05 -16.77
CA GLY A 518 -14.15 -7.06 -15.87
C GLY A 518 -13.37 -8.37 -15.95
N GLN A 519 -13.00 -8.95 -14.81
CA GLN A 519 -12.03 -10.05 -14.75
C GLN A 519 -12.15 -10.87 -13.46
N MET A 520 -11.38 -11.95 -13.34
CA MET A 520 -11.19 -12.66 -12.07
C MET A 520 -10.51 -11.73 -11.05
N ALA A 521 -11.14 -11.58 -9.89
CA ALA A 521 -10.59 -10.82 -8.78
C ALA A 521 -9.34 -11.52 -8.23
N SER A 522 -8.29 -10.74 -7.98
CA SER A 522 -7.12 -11.24 -7.24
C SER A 522 -7.51 -11.67 -5.82
N SER A 523 -6.78 -12.64 -5.25
CA SER A 523 -6.96 -13.02 -3.85
C SER A 523 -6.79 -11.80 -2.94
N GLU A 524 -7.52 -11.78 -1.81
CA GLU A 524 -7.43 -10.75 -0.76
C GLU A 524 -7.84 -9.32 -1.18
N ARG A 525 -8.27 -9.11 -2.43
CA ARG A 525 -8.67 -7.78 -2.95
C ARG A 525 -9.98 -7.27 -2.35
N TRP A 526 -10.98 -8.14 -2.19
CA TRP A 526 -12.30 -7.83 -1.64
C TRP A 526 -12.60 -8.60 -0.34
N PRO A 527 -11.90 -8.31 0.77
CA PRO A 527 -11.93 -9.14 1.99
C PRO A 527 -13.26 -9.08 2.76
N TRP A 528 -14.16 -8.16 2.38
CA TRP A 528 -15.54 -8.08 2.88
C TRP A 528 -16.54 -8.90 2.07
N GLN A 529 -16.16 -9.38 0.88
CA GLN A 529 -17.03 -10.16 0.03
C GLN A 529 -17.43 -11.46 0.75
N ALA A 530 -18.74 -11.69 0.83
CA ALA A 530 -19.29 -12.89 1.43
C ALA A 530 -20.20 -13.61 0.44
N SER A 531 -20.28 -14.94 0.55
CA SER A 531 -21.22 -15.77 -0.19
C SER A 531 -22.30 -16.28 0.75
N LEU A 532 -23.56 -15.99 0.43
CA LEU A 532 -24.71 -16.49 1.16
C LEU A 532 -25.08 -17.87 0.62
N LEU A 533 -25.01 -18.88 1.49
CA LEU A 533 -25.50 -20.22 1.19
C LEU A 533 -26.90 -20.43 1.77
N PHE A 534 -27.72 -21.20 1.05
CA PHE A 534 -28.97 -21.78 1.52
C PHE A 534 -28.93 -23.29 1.30
N HIS A 535 -29.04 -24.07 2.38
CA HIS A 535 -28.83 -25.53 2.39
C HIS A 535 -27.57 -26.00 1.64
N GLY A 536 -26.46 -25.26 1.80
CA GLY A 536 -25.15 -25.58 1.21
C GLY A 536 -24.93 -25.14 -0.23
N SER A 537 -25.94 -24.58 -0.90
CA SER A 537 -25.80 -23.99 -2.24
C SER A 537 -25.67 -22.48 -2.16
N HIS A 538 -24.74 -21.88 -2.92
CA HIS A 538 -24.66 -20.44 -3.10
C HIS A 538 -25.95 -19.92 -3.77
N ILE A 539 -26.51 -18.83 -3.25
CA ILE A 539 -27.74 -18.22 -3.78
C ILE A 539 -27.64 -16.71 -4.03
N CYS A 540 -26.77 -16.02 -3.30
CA CYS A 540 -26.63 -14.56 -3.31
C CYS A 540 -25.22 -14.18 -2.82
N GLY A 541 -24.77 -12.98 -3.21
CA GLY A 541 -23.69 -12.28 -2.53
C GLY A 541 -24.15 -11.73 -1.18
N ALA A 542 -23.19 -11.38 -0.35
CA ALA A 542 -23.37 -10.64 0.90
C ALA A 542 -22.08 -9.86 1.20
N VAL A 543 -22.08 -9.03 2.24
CA VAL A 543 -20.93 -8.21 2.62
C VAL A 543 -20.76 -8.11 4.13
N LEU A 544 -19.54 -8.37 4.61
CA LEU A 544 -19.15 -8.19 6.00
C LEU A 544 -19.07 -6.69 6.32
N ILE A 545 -19.79 -6.22 7.34
CA ILE A 545 -19.84 -4.80 7.75
C ILE A 545 -19.40 -4.57 9.21
N ASP A 546 -19.28 -5.64 10.00
CA ASP A 546 -18.72 -5.64 11.36
C ASP A 546 -18.30 -7.07 11.75
N LYS A 547 -17.59 -7.26 12.86
CA LYS A 547 -17.15 -8.58 13.38
C LYS A 547 -18.31 -9.58 13.53
N ASN A 548 -19.50 -9.10 13.89
CA ASN A 548 -20.70 -9.92 14.15
C ASN A 548 -21.78 -9.75 13.05
N TRP A 549 -21.56 -8.87 12.06
CA TRP A 549 -22.64 -8.38 11.19
C TRP A 549 -22.28 -8.42 9.71
N VAL A 550 -23.18 -9.03 8.95
CA VAL A 550 -23.16 -9.12 7.48
C VAL A 550 -24.44 -8.47 6.96
N ALA A 551 -24.35 -7.79 5.82
CA ALA A 551 -25.50 -7.25 5.09
C ALA A 551 -25.70 -7.97 3.75
N SER A 552 -26.94 -8.02 3.28
CA SER A 552 -27.34 -8.61 2.00
C SER A 552 -28.72 -8.07 1.58
N ALA A 553 -29.18 -8.40 0.38
CA ALA A 553 -30.54 -8.09 -0.07
C ALA A 553 -31.59 -8.86 0.74
N ALA A 554 -32.75 -8.25 0.98
CA ALA A 554 -33.85 -8.85 1.73
C ALA A 554 -34.48 -10.03 0.97
N HIS A 555 -34.60 -9.93 -0.36
CA HIS A 555 -35.26 -10.97 -1.15
C HIS A 555 -34.52 -12.33 -1.15
N CYS A 556 -33.21 -12.35 -0.89
CA CYS A 556 -32.41 -13.57 -0.73
C CYS A 556 -32.94 -14.50 0.40
N PHE A 557 -33.71 -13.93 1.34
CA PHE A 557 -34.25 -14.62 2.51
C PHE A 557 -35.76 -14.87 2.45
N LEU A 558 -36.35 -14.87 1.26
CA LEU A 558 -37.78 -15.19 1.10
C LEU A 558 -38.06 -16.71 1.14
N ARG A 559 -37.06 -17.55 0.86
CA ARG A 559 -37.19 -19.02 0.85
C ARG A 559 -37.32 -19.63 2.25
N SER A 560 -36.64 -19.07 3.25
CA SER A 560 -36.80 -19.45 4.66
C SER A 560 -36.53 -18.26 5.58
N ARG A 561 -37.20 -18.23 6.73
CA ARG A 561 -36.95 -17.27 7.80
C ARG A 561 -36.14 -17.87 8.97
N LYS A 562 -35.73 -19.13 8.87
CA LYS A 562 -34.93 -19.80 9.90
C LYS A 562 -33.44 -19.50 9.70
N PRO A 563 -32.74 -18.91 10.68
CA PRO A 563 -31.30 -18.66 10.60
C PRO A 563 -30.46 -19.92 10.28
N SER A 564 -30.86 -21.07 10.81
CA SER A 564 -30.20 -22.38 10.65
C SER A 564 -30.00 -22.84 9.21
N ASP A 565 -30.88 -22.41 8.29
CA ASP A 565 -30.90 -22.87 6.90
C ASP A 565 -29.81 -22.16 6.06
N TYR A 566 -29.21 -21.11 6.62
CA TYR A 566 -28.23 -20.26 5.97
C TYR A 566 -26.82 -20.44 6.56
N ARG A 567 -25.81 -20.17 5.72
CA ARG A 567 -24.40 -20.04 6.11
C ARG A 567 -23.79 -18.87 5.35
N ILE A 568 -22.79 -18.22 5.95
CA ILE A 568 -22.01 -17.16 5.30
C ILE A 568 -20.58 -17.67 5.09
N LEU A 569 -20.12 -17.69 3.85
CA LEU A 569 -18.72 -17.97 3.52
C LEU A 569 -17.93 -16.66 3.45
N LEU A 570 -16.79 -16.62 4.14
CA LEU A 570 -15.84 -15.48 4.18
C LEU A 570 -14.43 -15.97 3.84
N GLY A 571 -13.59 -15.11 3.26
CA GLY A 571 -12.19 -15.45 2.98
C GLY A 571 -12.03 -16.46 1.84
N TYR A 572 -12.98 -16.47 0.91
CA TYR A 572 -12.91 -17.23 -0.34
C TYR A 572 -12.49 -16.31 -1.47
N ASN A 573 -11.60 -16.80 -2.34
CA ASN A 573 -11.45 -16.27 -3.70
C ASN A 573 -12.10 -17.22 -4.72
N GLN A 574 -11.97 -18.54 -4.52
CA GLN A 574 -12.56 -19.59 -5.34
C GLN A 574 -13.48 -20.47 -4.49
N LEU A 575 -14.79 -20.51 -4.76
CA LEU A 575 -15.73 -21.28 -3.91
C LEU A 575 -15.48 -22.80 -3.98
N GLY A 576 -14.90 -23.28 -5.08
CA GLY A 576 -14.49 -24.67 -5.28
C GLY A 576 -13.08 -25.01 -4.77
N SER A 577 -12.37 -24.06 -4.15
CA SER A 577 -11.00 -24.24 -3.64
C SER A 577 -10.78 -23.40 -2.37
N PRO A 578 -11.29 -23.83 -1.20
CA PRO A 578 -11.09 -23.12 0.06
C PRO A 578 -9.61 -23.09 0.46
N THR A 579 -9.23 -22.04 1.20
CA THR A 579 -7.88 -21.82 1.73
C THR A 579 -7.86 -21.94 3.26
N ASN A 580 -6.66 -21.86 3.85
CA ASN A 580 -6.48 -21.74 5.31
C ASN A 580 -7.15 -20.48 5.91
N PHE A 581 -7.46 -19.46 5.10
CA PHE A 581 -8.17 -18.26 5.52
C PHE A 581 -9.69 -18.36 5.35
N SER A 582 -10.19 -19.31 4.56
CA SER A 582 -11.61 -19.47 4.28
C SER A 582 -12.37 -19.93 5.54
N ARG A 583 -13.56 -19.37 5.79
CA ARG A 583 -14.39 -19.66 6.97
C ARG A 583 -15.86 -19.82 6.59
N GLN A 584 -16.54 -20.77 7.22
CA GLN A 584 -17.99 -20.91 7.18
C GLN A 584 -18.58 -20.42 8.52
N MET A 585 -19.36 -19.34 8.46
CA MET A 585 -20.01 -18.74 9.62
C MET A 585 -21.48 -19.18 9.71
N THR A 586 -21.92 -19.46 10.93
CA THR A 586 -23.31 -19.79 11.27
C THR A 586 -24.11 -18.54 11.61
N VAL A 587 -25.37 -18.47 11.16
CA VAL A 587 -26.25 -17.31 11.37
C VAL A 587 -27.09 -17.49 12.65
N ASN A 588 -26.96 -16.54 13.58
CA ASN A 588 -27.75 -16.47 14.81
C ASN A 588 -29.12 -15.83 14.58
N LYS A 589 -29.13 -14.66 13.93
CA LYS A 589 -30.34 -13.85 13.75
C LYS A 589 -30.37 -13.24 12.35
N LEU A 590 -31.58 -13.20 11.79
CA LEU A 590 -31.87 -12.63 10.48
C LEU A 590 -32.89 -11.50 10.66
N ILE A 591 -32.55 -10.31 10.18
CA ILE A 591 -33.35 -9.09 10.32
C ILE A 591 -33.55 -8.49 8.94
N LEU A 592 -34.73 -8.70 8.34
CA LEU A 592 -35.12 -7.99 7.11
C LEU A 592 -35.73 -6.64 7.49
N HIS A 593 -35.60 -5.65 6.60
CA HIS A 593 -36.28 -4.37 6.78
C HIS A 593 -37.80 -4.55 6.90
N GLU A 594 -38.41 -3.91 7.89
CA GLU A 594 -39.82 -4.09 8.24
C GLU A 594 -40.77 -3.69 7.10
N ASN A 595 -40.29 -2.84 6.19
CA ASN A 595 -41.05 -2.33 5.04
C ASN A 595 -40.62 -2.93 3.69
N TYR A 596 -39.82 -4.00 3.69
CA TYR A 596 -39.46 -4.69 2.46
C TYR A 596 -40.70 -5.06 1.64
N HIS A 597 -40.73 -4.63 0.37
CA HIS A 597 -41.81 -4.89 -0.60
C HIS A 597 -43.21 -4.35 -0.19
N LYS A 598 -43.34 -3.55 0.89
CA LYS A 598 -44.67 -3.09 1.37
C LYS A 598 -45.26 -1.92 0.60
N PHE A 599 -44.42 -0.98 0.14
CA PHE A 599 -44.87 0.28 -0.45
C PHE A 599 -44.62 0.38 -1.97
N HIS A 600 -43.67 -0.40 -2.48
CA HIS A 600 -43.39 -0.56 -3.90
C HIS A 600 -42.58 -1.85 -4.10
N HIS A 601 -42.63 -2.40 -5.32
CA HIS A 601 -41.87 -3.58 -5.71
C HIS A 601 -40.36 -3.36 -5.45
N GLN A 602 -39.70 -4.34 -4.84
CA GLN A 602 -38.27 -4.29 -4.46
C GLN A 602 -37.84 -3.10 -3.57
N GLY A 603 -38.79 -2.36 -2.99
CA GLY A 603 -38.48 -1.30 -2.02
C GLY A 603 -37.95 -1.84 -0.70
N ASN A 604 -37.00 -1.13 -0.09
CA ASN A 604 -36.35 -1.51 1.18
C ASN A 604 -35.69 -2.90 1.18
N ASP A 605 -35.02 -3.26 0.08
CA ASP A 605 -34.39 -4.58 -0.12
C ASP A 605 -33.09 -4.79 0.65
N ILE A 606 -33.11 -4.58 1.98
CA ILE A 606 -31.96 -4.78 2.88
C ILE A 606 -32.28 -5.77 4.01
N ALA A 607 -31.30 -6.64 4.29
CA ALA A 607 -31.27 -7.51 5.46
C ALA A 607 -29.93 -7.40 6.20
N LEU A 608 -30.01 -7.53 7.52
CA LEU A 608 -28.88 -7.74 8.41
C LEU A 608 -28.87 -9.18 8.93
N ILE A 609 -27.67 -9.74 8.96
CA ILE A 609 -27.37 -11.10 9.35
C ILE A 609 -26.40 -11.02 10.53
N GLN A 610 -26.86 -11.42 11.71
CA GLN A 610 -26.01 -11.53 12.90
C GLN A 610 -25.40 -12.94 12.92
N LEU A 611 -24.09 -13.02 13.06
CA LEU A 611 -23.33 -14.26 13.19
C LEU A 611 -23.36 -14.76 14.65
N HIS A 612 -23.29 -16.06 14.90
CA HIS A 612 -23.18 -16.58 16.27
C HIS A 612 -21.85 -16.24 16.95
N ARG A 613 -20.78 -16.08 16.16
CA ARG A 613 -19.42 -15.85 16.66
C ARG A 613 -18.78 -14.67 15.92
N PRO A 614 -17.97 -13.84 16.61
CA PRO A 614 -17.20 -12.80 15.98
C PRO A 614 -16.18 -13.39 15.00
N VAL A 615 -16.14 -12.81 13.81
CA VAL A 615 -15.17 -13.12 12.76
C VAL A 615 -13.79 -12.59 13.17
N ALA A 616 -12.79 -13.47 13.16
CA ALA A 616 -11.39 -13.06 13.28
C ALA A 616 -10.92 -12.41 11.97
N TYR A 617 -10.48 -11.16 12.03
CA TYR A 617 -10.01 -10.42 10.86
C TYR A 617 -8.65 -10.93 10.34
N SER A 618 -8.49 -10.92 9.02
CA SER A 618 -7.27 -11.32 8.31
C SER A 618 -7.13 -10.51 7.01
N SER A 619 -6.07 -10.75 6.25
CA SER A 619 -5.90 -10.20 4.89
C SER A 619 -7.03 -10.61 3.93
N SER A 620 -7.60 -11.80 4.11
CA SER A 620 -8.71 -12.32 3.31
C SER A 620 -10.10 -12.03 3.89
N ILE A 621 -10.21 -11.59 5.16
CA ILE A 621 -11.49 -11.35 5.85
C ILE A 621 -11.44 -10.04 6.63
N PHE A 622 -12.13 -9.01 6.15
CA PHE A 622 -12.12 -7.67 6.73
C PHE A 622 -13.39 -6.90 6.32
N PRO A 623 -14.09 -6.19 7.22
CA PRO A 623 -15.38 -5.56 6.89
C PRO A 623 -15.24 -4.35 5.96
N ALA A 624 -16.27 -4.07 5.15
CA ALA A 624 -16.45 -2.81 4.42
C ALA A 624 -17.06 -1.75 5.35
N CYS A 625 -16.77 -0.47 5.11
CA CYS A 625 -17.38 0.59 5.91
C CYS A 625 -18.83 0.84 5.51
N VAL A 626 -19.72 0.97 6.50
CA VAL A 626 -21.07 1.48 6.29
C VAL A 626 -20.99 3.01 6.18
N PRO A 627 -21.43 3.64 5.08
CA PRO A 627 -21.45 5.09 4.94
C PRO A 627 -22.41 5.72 5.95
N GLU A 628 -22.18 6.99 6.30
CA GLU A 628 -23.15 7.76 7.08
C GLU A 628 -24.24 8.34 6.17
N ASN A 629 -25.41 8.67 6.74
CA ASN A 629 -26.54 9.22 6.00
C ASN A 629 -26.26 10.60 5.38
N THR A 630 -25.31 11.36 5.92
CA THR A 630 -24.84 12.65 5.39
C THR A 630 -23.75 12.53 4.33
N MET A 631 -23.23 11.32 4.07
CA MET A 631 -22.05 11.12 3.22
C MET A 631 -22.39 11.30 1.73
N LYS A 632 -21.67 12.22 1.07
CA LYS A 632 -21.83 12.53 -0.37
C LYS A 632 -21.12 11.49 -1.25
N VAL A 633 -21.74 10.31 -1.35
CA VAL A 633 -21.20 9.14 -2.07
C VAL A 633 -20.83 9.41 -3.54
N PHE A 634 -21.56 10.27 -4.26
CA PHE A 634 -21.28 10.65 -5.65
C PHE A 634 -19.92 11.35 -5.89
N GLN A 635 -19.17 11.66 -4.83
CA GLN A 635 -17.79 12.16 -4.91
C GLN A 635 -16.73 11.04 -4.95
N ALA A 636 -17.15 9.77 -5.01
CA ALA A 636 -16.27 8.61 -5.11
C ALA A 636 -15.43 8.63 -6.40
N ARG A 637 -14.16 8.24 -6.30
CA ARG A 637 -13.21 8.24 -7.44
C ARG A 637 -13.17 6.93 -8.23
N SER A 638 -13.66 5.84 -7.64
CA SER A 638 -13.66 4.50 -8.24
C SER A 638 -14.64 3.62 -7.43
N CYS A 639 -15.51 2.89 -8.13
CA CYS A 639 -16.54 2.05 -7.55
C CYS A 639 -16.54 0.68 -8.25
N TRP A 640 -16.73 -0.38 -7.47
CA TRP A 640 -16.55 -1.77 -7.89
C TRP A 640 -17.70 -2.64 -7.39
N ILE A 641 -18.09 -3.59 -8.23
CA ILE A 641 -18.95 -4.72 -7.86
C ILE A 641 -18.12 -6.00 -7.87
N SER A 642 -18.48 -6.95 -7.00
CA SER A 642 -17.83 -8.27 -6.91
C SER A 642 -18.80 -9.37 -6.51
N GLY A 643 -18.62 -10.57 -7.05
CA GLY A 643 -19.50 -11.71 -6.79
C GLY A 643 -19.16 -13.01 -7.52
N TRP A 644 -19.94 -14.05 -7.24
CA TRP A 644 -19.81 -15.41 -7.81
C TRP A 644 -21.05 -15.84 -8.60
N GLY A 645 -21.84 -14.88 -9.04
CA GLY A 645 -22.99 -15.09 -9.91
C GLY A 645 -22.61 -15.65 -11.28
N MET A 646 -23.64 -15.86 -12.09
CA MET A 646 -23.47 -16.27 -13.47
C MET A 646 -22.80 -15.16 -14.29
N LEU A 647 -22.03 -15.53 -15.33
CA LEU A 647 -21.39 -14.54 -16.21
C LEU A 647 -22.39 -13.89 -17.18
N ARG A 648 -23.47 -14.62 -17.50
CA ARG A 648 -24.69 -14.20 -18.22
C ARG A 648 -25.82 -15.13 -17.80
N GLU A 649 -27.08 -14.82 -18.10
CA GLU A 649 -28.21 -15.71 -17.78
C GLU A 649 -28.09 -17.14 -18.36
N ASP A 650 -27.34 -17.31 -19.45
CA ASP A 650 -27.09 -18.60 -20.09
C ASP A 650 -25.71 -19.23 -19.75
N LYS A 651 -24.87 -18.53 -18.97
CA LYS A 651 -23.45 -18.89 -18.76
C LYS A 651 -23.08 -18.88 -17.27
N PHE A 652 -23.04 -20.07 -16.68
CA PHE A 652 -22.52 -20.26 -15.32
C PHE A 652 -21.04 -19.90 -15.18
N LEU A 653 -20.65 -19.54 -13.97
CA LEU A 653 -19.25 -19.34 -13.58
C LEU A 653 -18.50 -20.70 -13.64
N PRO A 654 -17.33 -20.79 -14.30
CA PRO A 654 -16.59 -22.05 -14.42
C PRO A 654 -15.96 -22.47 -13.08
N SER A 655 -15.84 -23.78 -12.85
CA SER A 655 -15.07 -24.34 -11.72
C SER A 655 -13.60 -23.86 -11.78
N PRO A 656 -12.95 -23.50 -10.66
CA PRO A 656 -13.38 -23.65 -9.26
C PRO A 656 -14.16 -22.43 -8.71
N PHE A 657 -14.96 -21.76 -9.54
CA PHE A 657 -15.82 -20.64 -9.17
C PHE A 657 -15.03 -19.43 -8.62
N PRO A 658 -14.13 -18.84 -9.43
CA PRO A 658 -13.34 -17.67 -9.03
C PRO A 658 -14.21 -16.42 -8.91
N LEU A 659 -13.96 -15.62 -7.86
CA LEU A 659 -14.61 -14.33 -7.63
C LEU A 659 -14.41 -13.42 -8.85
N GLN A 660 -15.49 -12.81 -9.34
CA GLN A 660 -15.42 -11.81 -10.41
C GLN A 660 -15.42 -10.40 -9.82
N GLU A 661 -14.84 -9.45 -10.56
CA GLU A 661 -14.88 -8.03 -10.25
C GLU A 661 -15.12 -7.18 -11.50
N ALA A 662 -15.77 -6.02 -11.31
CA ALA A 662 -15.95 -5.03 -12.35
C ALA A 662 -15.97 -3.60 -11.79
N GLU A 663 -15.19 -2.70 -12.39
CA GLU A 663 -15.30 -1.25 -12.14
C GLU A 663 -16.52 -0.68 -12.87
N VAL A 664 -17.34 0.07 -12.12
CA VAL A 664 -18.60 0.69 -12.56
C VAL A 664 -18.66 2.16 -12.13
N SER A 665 -19.46 2.96 -12.83
CA SER A 665 -19.75 4.34 -12.43
C SER A 665 -21.08 4.43 -11.70
N LEU A 666 -21.18 5.34 -10.72
CA LEU A 666 -22.46 5.73 -10.13
C LEU A 666 -23.22 6.61 -11.12
N ILE A 667 -24.53 6.41 -11.23
CA ILE A 667 -25.42 7.15 -12.14
C ILE A 667 -26.47 7.85 -11.28
N ASP A 668 -26.76 9.12 -11.57
CA ASP A 668 -27.77 9.88 -10.84
C ASP A 668 -29.16 9.25 -11.04
N ASN A 669 -30.02 9.28 -10.02
CA ASN A 669 -31.32 8.60 -10.10
C ASN A 669 -32.19 9.16 -11.24
N LYS A 670 -32.11 10.45 -11.57
CA LYS A 670 -32.84 11.08 -12.68
C LYS A 670 -32.32 10.65 -14.06
N GLU A 671 -31.01 10.45 -14.18
CA GLU A 671 -30.41 9.87 -15.39
C GLU A 671 -30.77 8.38 -15.51
N CYS A 672 -30.72 7.66 -14.39
CA CYS A 672 -31.03 6.24 -14.31
C CYS A 672 -32.47 5.90 -14.72
N GLU A 673 -33.46 6.72 -14.33
CA GLU A 673 -34.86 6.57 -14.75
C GLU A 673 -35.02 6.51 -16.28
N THR A 674 -34.18 7.21 -17.04
CA THR A 674 -34.25 7.24 -18.52
C THR A 674 -34.02 5.87 -19.17
N PHE A 675 -33.32 4.95 -18.50
CA PHE A 675 -33.09 3.58 -18.98
C PHE A 675 -34.29 2.65 -18.78
N PHE A 676 -35.27 3.04 -17.98
CA PHE A 676 -36.42 2.19 -17.60
C PHE A 676 -37.78 2.75 -18.08
N HIS A 677 -37.80 3.88 -18.77
CA HIS A 677 -39.02 4.39 -19.42
C HIS A 677 -39.32 3.61 -20.71
N THR A 678 -40.39 2.80 -20.69
CA THR A 678 -40.98 2.23 -21.91
C THR A 678 -42.05 3.16 -22.46
N SER A 679 -42.20 3.25 -23.80
CA SER A 679 -43.17 4.16 -24.43
C SER A 679 -44.64 3.76 -24.25
N GLU A 680 -44.92 2.67 -23.51
CA GLU A 680 -46.26 2.14 -23.25
C GLU A 680 -46.75 2.40 -21.82
N SER A 681 -45.89 2.89 -20.92
CA SER A 681 -46.29 3.23 -19.54
C SER A 681 -46.94 4.61 -19.46
N ILE A 682 -48.24 4.69 -19.76
CA ILE A 682 -49.09 5.86 -19.47
C ILE A 682 -49.31 5.95 -17.96
N GLY A 683 -48.32 6.51 -17.25
CA GLY A 683 -48.37 6.69 -15.80
C GLY A 683 -47.03 7.15 -15.23
N GLN A 684 -47.06 8.24 -14.48
CA GLN A 684 -45.89 8.94 -13.94
C GLN A 684 -45.27 8.22 -12.72
N TYR A 685 -44.86 6.96 -12.92
CA TYR A 685 -44.25 6.14 -11.89
C TYR A 685 -42.71 6.18 -11.99
N ASN A 686 -42.07 6.96 -11.11
CA ASN A 686 -40.63 6.92 -10.91
C ASN A 686 -40.16 5.48 -10.61
N ALA A 687 -39.43 4.86 -11.54
CA ALA A 687 -38.94 3.49 -11.38
C ALA A 687 -37.84 3.38 -10.32
N ILE A 688 -37.04 4.43 -10.17
CA ILE A 688 -35.96 4.53 -9.18
C ILE A 688 -36.45 5.35 -7.98
N LYS A 689 -36.09 4.93 -6.76
CA LYS A 689 -36.55 5.55 -5.50
C LYS A 689 -35.36 6.08 -4.68
N ASP A 690 -35.64 6.91 -3.68
CA ASP A 690 -34.61 7.56 -2.85
C ASP A 690 -33.74 6.59 -2.05
N ASP A 691 -34.26 5.40 -1.77
CA ASP A 691 -33.59 4.27 -1.12
C ASP A 691 -32.80 3.38 -2.10
N MET A 692 -32.78 3.74 -3.37
CA MET A 692 -32.04 3.08 -4.44
C MET A 692 -30.91 3.97 -4.97
N ILE A 693 -29.85 3.33 -5.46
CA ILE A 693 -28.73 3.97 -6.15
C ILE A 693 -28.38 3.15 -7.39
N CYS A 694 -28.16 3.81 -8.52
CA CYS A 694 -27.81 3.15 -9.76
C CYS A 694 -26.30 3.11 -9.98
N ALA A 695 -25.79 1.99 -10.48
CA ALA A 695 -24.41 1.89 -10.94
C ALA A 695 -24.28 0.95 -12.14
N GLY A 696 -23.32 1.24 -13.02
CA GLY A 696 -23.02 0.39 -14.16
C GLY A 696 -21.90 0.93 -15.03
N ASP A 697 -21.52 0.15 -16.04
CA ASP A 697 -20.70 0.60 -17.15
C ASP A 697 -21.46 0.28 -18.44
N VAL A 698 -22.45 1.12 -18.76
CA VAL A 698 -23.36 0.93 -19.91
C VAL A 698 -22.60 0.92 -21.25
N LYS A 699 -21.39 1.50 -21.30
CA LYS A 699 -20.55 1.52 -22.50
C LYS A 699 -19.84 0.19 -22.75
N ASN A 700 -19.42 -0.49 -21.68
CA ASN A 700 -18.70 -1.77 -21.76
C ASN A 700 -19.54 -2.97 -21.29
N GLY A 701 -20.83 -2.79 -21.04
CA GLY A 701 -21.78 -3.85 -20.68
C GLY A 701 -21.47 -4.59 -19.37
N LYS A 702 -20.85 -3.94 -18.38
CA LYS A 702 -20.54 -4.61 -17.09
C LYS A 702 -21.75 -4.56 -16.14
N SER A 703 -22.11 -5.71 -15.57
CA SER A 703 -23.32 -5.89 -14.76
C SER A 703 -23.13 -6.89 -13.63
N ILE A 704 -24.01 -6.82 -12.61
CA ILE A 704 -24.31 -7.98 -11.77
C ILE A 704 -25.26 -8.93 -12.50
N CYS A 705 -25.31 -10.19 -12.08
CA CYS A 705 -26.17 -11.22 -12.67
C CYS A 705 -26.71 -12.17 -11.57
N LEU A 706 -27.39 -13.25 -11.97
CA LEU A 706 -27.99 -14.23 -11.05
C LEU A 706 -26.94 -14.82 -10.10
N GLY A 707 -27.10 -14.55 -8.80
CA GLY A 707 -26.18 -14.98 -7.72
C GLY A 707 -25.30 -13.86 -7.16
N ASP A 708 -25.08 -12.76 -7.88
CA ASP A 708 -24.36 -11.59 -7.36
C ASP A 708 -25.24 -10.71 -6.45
N THR A 709 -26.56 -10.88 -6.54
CA THR A 709 -27.56 -10.11 -5.78
C THR A 709 -27.33 -10.22 -4.28
N GLY A 710 -27.53 -9.14 -3.54
CA GLY A 710 -27.10 -8.97 -2.15
C GLY A 710 -25.60 -8.70 -1.96
N GLY A 711 -24.78 -8.92 -3.00
CA GLY A 711 -23.36 -8.59 -3.03
C GLY A 711 -23.10 -7.08 -3.02
N PRO A 712 -21.87 -6.66 -2.68
CA PRO A 712 -21.54 -5.26 -2.47
C PRO A 712 -21.26 -4.51 -3.78
N LEU A 713 -21.79 -3.29 -3.83
CA LEU A 713 -21.20 -2.18 -4.57
C LEU A 713 -20.34 -1.38 -3.58
N VAL A 714 -19.02 -1.43 -3.72
CA VAL A 714 -18.08 -0.66 -2.90
C VAL A 714 -17.49 0.52 -3.65
N CYS A 715 -17.30 1.65 -2.96
CA CYS A 715 -16.63 2.83 -3.51
C CYS A 715 -15.48 3.26 -2.60
N SER A 716 -14.37 3.68 -3.23
CA SER A 716 -13.23 4.25 -2.52
C SER A 716 -13.47 5.74 -2.24
N LEU A 717 -13.63 6.08 -0.96
CA LEU A 717 -13.83 7.43 -0.44
C LEU A 717 -12.76 7.71 0.63
N ASN A 718 -11.98 8.78 0.45
CA ASN A 718 -10.92 9.21 1.38
C ASN A 718 -9.91 8.10 1.79
N GLY A 719 -9.65 7.14 0.89
CA GLY A 719 -8.71 6.03 1.13
C GLY A 719 -9.32 4.84 1.90
N SER A 720 -10.64 4.80 2.07
CA SER A 720 -11.36 3.64 2.64
C SER A 720 -12.50 3.22 1.72
N TRP A 721 -12.80 1.92 1.72
CA TRP A 721 -13.85 1.30 0.93
C TRP A 721 -15.15 1.23 1.71
N TYR A 722 -16.16 1.94 1.20
CA TYR A 722 -17.50 1.94 1.77
C TYR A 722 -18.40 1.04 0.93
N VAL A 723 -19.23 0.22 1.57
CA VAL A 723 -20.35 -0.44 0.89
C VAL A 723 -21.44 0.62 0.69
N VAL A 724 -21.56 1.12 -0.53
CA VAL A 724 -22.54 2.16 -0.87
C VAL A 724 -23.85 1.59 -1.38
N GLY A 725 -23.79 0.36 -1.92
CA GLY A 725 -24.93 -0.35 -2.45
C GLY A 725 -24.88 -1.85 -2.12
N LEU A 726 -26.05 -2.48 -2.03
CA LEU A 726 -26.24 -3.93 -2.06
C LEU A 726 -27.00 -4.27 -3.34
N GLY A 727 -26.55 -5.25 -4.14
CA GLY A 727 -27.22 -5.59 -5.39
C GLY A 727 -28.68 -5.97 -5.13
N SER A 728 -29.64 -5.31 -5.78
CA SER A 728 -31.06 -5.52 -5.52
C SER A 728 -31.78 -6.05 -6.76
N TRP A 729 -31.72 -5.31 -7.87
CA TRP A 729 -32.32 -5.74 -9.13
C TRP A 729 -31.65 -5.11 -10.35
N SER A 730 -31.90 -5.71 -11.51
CA SER A 730 -31.35 -5.31 -12.80
C SER A 730 -32.31 -5.72 -13.91
N ALA A 731 -32.06 -5.28 -15.14
CA ALA A 731 -32.56 -6.00 -16.30
C ALA A 731 -31.85 -7.35 -16.46
N ALA A 732 -32.26 -8.13 -17.46
CA ALA A 732 -31.62 -9.40 -17.81
C ALA A 732 -30.13 -9.21 -18.10
N CYS A 733 -29.27 -10.06 -17.52
CA CYS A 733 -27.82 -10.08 -17.79
C CYS A 733 -27.52 -10.83 -19.12
N LEU A 734 -28.07 -10.30 -20.21
CA LEU A 734 -27.90 -10.76 -21.59
C LEU A 734 -27.26 -9.65 -22.42
N GLU A 735 -26.35 -10.02 -23.32
CA GLU A 735 -25.66 -9.05 -24.18
C GLU A 735 -26.55 -8.61 -25.37
N PRO A 736 -26.54 -7.31 -25.74
CA PRO A 736 -25.81 -6.21 -25.11
C PRO A 736 -26.52 -5.70 -23.84
N ILE A 737 -25.78 -5.59 -22.74
CA ILE A 737 -26.28 -5.00 -21.50
C ILE A 737 -26.44 -3.49 -21.72
N SER A 738 -27.69 -3.04 -21.83
CA SER A 738 -28.08 -1.69 -22.22
C SER A 738 -28.60 -0.81 -21.09
N SER A 739 -28.67 -1.34 -19.86
CA SER A 739 -29.21 -0.65 -18.68
C SER A 739 -28.29 -0.80 -17.46
N PRO A 740 -28.33 0.16 -16.51
CA PRO A 740 -27.56 0.07 -15.28
C PRO A 740 -28.19 -0.91 -14.27
N ASN A 741 -27.46 -1.20 -13.21
CA ASN A 741 -27.91 -2.05 -12.11
C ASN A 741 -28.39 -1.21 -10.93
N ILE A 742 -29.40 -1.70 -10.22
CA ILE A 742 -30.02 -1.02 -9.10
C ILE A 742 -29.59 -1.69 -7.80
N PHE A 743 -29.03 -0.86 -6.92
CA PHE A 743 -28.55 -1.27 -5.61
C PHE A 743 -29.37 -0.59 -4.53
N THR A 744 -29.59 -1.28 -3.41
CA THR A 744 -30.14 -0.66 -2.21
C THR A 744 -29.11 0.31 -1.63
N LYS A 745 -29.46 1.59 -1.53
CA LYS A 745 -28.55 2.67 -1.14
C LYS A 745 -28.26 2.62 0.35
N VAL A 746 -27.09 2.09 0.73
CA VAL A 746 -26.77 1.78 2.13
C VAL A 746 -26.78 3.03 3.01
N SER A 747 -26.39 4.20 2.48
CA SER A 747 -26.42 5.46 3.24
C SER A 747 -27.83 5.90 3.67
N TYR A 748 -28.87 5.53 2.91
CA TYR A 748 -30.27 5.74 3.31
C TYR A 748 -30.62 4.93 4.57
N TYR A 749 -30.08 3.72 4.68
CA TYR A 749 -30.35 2.78 5.77
C TYR A 749 -29.38 2.89 6.96
N SER A 750 -28.39 3.78 6.94
CA SER A 750 -27.38 3.92 8.01
C SER A 750 -27.96 3.95 9.43
N ASN A 751 -29.04 4.71 9.63
CA ASN A 751 -29.69 4.85 10.94
C ASN A 751 -30.46 3.59 11.33
N TRP A 752 -31.10 2.91 10.37
CA TRP A 752 -31.74 1.60 10.59
C TRP A 752 -30.68 0.54 10.93
N ILE A 753 -29.53 0.53 10.25
CA ILE A 753 -28.42 -0.38 10.53
C ILE A 753 -27.88 -0.16 11.94
N LYS A 754 -27.54 1.09 12.32
CA LYS A 754 -27.07 1.44 13.68
C LYS A 754 -28.10 0.98 14.73
N LYS A 755 -29.37 1.38 14.57
CA LYS A 755 -30.47 0.99 15.46
C LYS A 755 -30.64 -0.53 15.59
N LYS A 756 -30.62 -1.30 14.50
CA LYS A 756 -30.82 -2.77 14.56
C LYS A 756 -29.64 -3.53 15.19
N LYS A 757 -28.43 -2.98 15.08
CA LYS A 757 -27.26 -3.48 15.81
C LYS A 757 -27.37 -3.19 17.31
N GLU A 758 -27.84 -2.00 17.69
CA GLU A 758 -28.04 -1.59 19.09
C GLU A 758 -29.22 -2.34 19.76
N GLU A 759 -30.33 -2.53 19.05
CA GLU A 759 -31.53 -3.26 19.51
C GLU A 759 -31.33 -4.78 19.61
N THR A 760 -30.22 -5.33 19.09
CA THR A 760 -29.96 -6.77 19.07
C THR A 760 -28.80 -7.12 20.00
N PRO A 761 -29.06 -7.82 21.12
CA PRO A 761 -27.99 -8.34 21.98
C PRO A 761 -26.98 -9.19 21.19
N ASP A 762 -25.72 -9.16 21.60
CA ASP A 762 -24.70 -10.07 21.06
C ASP A 762 -25.13 -11.53 21.27
N ALA A 763 -24.81 -12.39 20.30
CA ALA A 763 -25.14 -13.80 20.36
C ALA A 763 -24.39 -14.49 21.50
N ASP A 764 -25.06 -15.40 22.22
CA ASP A 764 -24.40 -16.25 23.22
C ASP A 764 -23.41 -17.20 22.52
N PRO A 765 -22.09 -17.10 22.78
CA PRO A 765 -21.08 -17.97 22.16
C PRO A 765 -21.29 -19.46 22.43
N PHE A 766 -21.99 -19.82 23.51
CA PHE A 766 -22.31 -21.20 23.87
C PHE A 766 -23.52 -21.76 23.11
N SER A 767 -24.38 -20.90 22.52
CA SER A 767 -25.48 -21.33 21.64
C SER A 767 -25.03 -21.58 20.20
N ALA A 768 -23.81 -21.17 19.84
CA ALA A 768 -23.23 -21.40 18.53
C ALA A 768 -23.03 -22.90 18.23
N PRO A 769 -23.47 -23.40 17.06
CA PRO A 769 -23.07 -24.71 16.57
C PRO A 769 -21.54 -24.84 16.50
N ALA A 770 -21.03 -26.08 16.53
CA ALA A 770 -19.61 -26.36 16.37
C ALA A 770 -19.06 -25.74 15.07
N ASP A 771 -17.79 -25.30 15.08
CA ASP A 771 -17.18 -24.69 13.91
C ASP A 771 -17.10 -25.70 12.77
N GLU A 772 -17.81 -25.42 11.68
CA GLU A 772 -17.80 -26.23 10.47
C GLU A 772 -16.57 -25.84 9.63
N ASN A 773 -15.79 -26.84 9.19
CA ASN A 773 -14.68 -26.61 8.26
C ASN A 773 -15.19 -25.92 6.98
N ALA A 774 -14.42 -24.97 6.47
CA ALA A 774 -14.72 -24.26 5.23
C ALA A 774 -14.91 -25.24 4.07
N PRO A 775 -16.15 -25.40 3.53
CA PRO A 775 -16.41 -26.42 2.52
C PRO A 775 -15.84 -26.03 1.16
N THR A 776 -15.53 -27.06 0.37
CA THR A 776 -15.39 -26.98 -1.08
C THR A 776 -16.77 -27.03 -1.72
N LEU A 777 -17.21 -25.98 -2.41
CA LEU A 777 -18.47 -26.01 -3.15
C LEU A 777 -18.30 -26.75 -4.48
N VAL A 778 -18.90 -27.94 -4.57
CA VAL A 778 -18.88 -28.78 -5.77
C VAL A 778 -20.07 -28.42 -6.66
N GLY A 779 -19.88 -27.37 -7.47
CA GLY A 779 -20.87 -26.88 -8.42
C GLY A 779 -21.96 -26.01 -7.80
N TRP A 780 -22.54 -25.14 -8.63
CA TRP A 780 -23.96 -24.86 -8.49
C TRP A 780 -24.67 -26.21 -8.63
N ARG A 781 -25.20 -26.77 -7.54
CA ARG A 781 -26.11 -27.92 -7.66
C ARG A 781 -27.22 -27.47 -8.59
N SER A 782 -27.30 -28.08 -9.76
CA SER A 782 -28.49 -27.98 -10.60
C SER A 782 -29.67 -28.23 -9.68
N PHE A 783 -30.58 -27.25 -9.58
CA PHE A 783 -31.89 -27.56 -9.01
C PHE A 783 -32.39 -28.76 -9.79
N ASN A 784 -32.68 -29.85 -9.07
CA ASN A 784 -33.05 -31.11 -9.69
C ASN A 784 -34.07 -30.83 -10.79
N THR A 785 -33.88 -31.49 -11.93
CA THR A 785 -34.86 -31.57 -13.02
C THR A 785 -36.13 -32.20 -12.48
N GLY A 786 -36.96 -31.35 -11.87
CA GLY A 786 -38.03 -31.69 -10.95
C GLY A 786 -38.94 -30.48 -10.79
N THR A 787 -39.79 -30.27 -11.80
CA THR A 787 -40.91 -29.33 -11.78
C THR A 787 -40.60 -27.89 -11.40
N ILE A 788 -39.55 -27.30 -11.99
CA ILE A 788 -39.69 -25.92 -12.46
C ILE A 788 -40.37 -26.03 -13.83
N LEU A 789 -41.61 -25.54 -13.96
CA LEU A 789 -42.15 -25.25 -15.28
C LEU A 789 -41.15 -24.29 -15.94
N LYS A 790 -40.58 -24.70 -17.08
CA LYS A 790 -39.96 -23.74 -18.00
C LYS A 790 -40.95 -22.59 -18.15
N PRO A 791 -40.51 -21.32 -18.21
CA PRO A 791 -41.29 -20.30 -18.86
C PRO A 791 -41.47 -20.78 -20.29
N SER A 792 -42.59 -21.45 -20.54
CA SER A 792 -43.16 -21.55 -21.86
C SER A 792 -43.34 -20.11 -22.29
N ILE A 793 -42.45 -19.66 -23.16
CA ILE A 793 -42.69 -18.50 -24.03
C ILE A 793 -44.15 -18.60 -24.41
N CYS A 794 -44.96 -17.62 -24.01
CA CYS A 794 -46.37 -17.59 -24.37
C CYS A 794 -46.49 -17.39 -25.87
N ARG A 795 -46.38 -18.50 -26.61
CA ARG A 795 -46.91 -18.70 -27.97
C ARG A 795 -48.46 -18.69 -27.96
N ALA A 796 -49.04 -17.84 -27.12
CA ALA A 796 -50.44 -17.49 -27.00
C ALA A 796 -50.73 -16.09 -27.57
N LEU A 797 -49.69 -15.34 -28.00
CA LEU A 797 -49.82 -14.05 -28.70
C LEU A 797 -49.33 -14.06 -30.15
N LEU A 798 -48.89 -15.22 -30.67
CA LEU A 798 -48.61 -15.43 -32.09
C LEU A 798 -49.55 -16.44 -32.77
N SER A 799 -50.35 -17.18 -31.99
CA SER A 799 -51.46 -17.99 -32.51
C SER A 799 -52.75 -17.18 -32.64
N SER A 800 -53.00 -16.22 -31.75
CA SER A 800 -54.19 -15.37 -31.79
C SER A 800 -54.20 -14.39 -32.97
N GLN A 801 -53.07 -13.77 -33.32
CA GLN A 801 -53.00 -12.90 -34.50
C GLN A 801 -53.06 -13.67 -35.83
N VAL A 802 -52.55 -14.90 -35.89
CA VAL A 802 -52.66 -15.76 -37.09
C VAL A 802 -54.09 -16.31 -37.24
N LEU A 803 -54.76 -16.69 -36.14
CA LEU A 803 -56.17 -17.08 -36.18
C LEU A 803 -57.12 -15.91 -36.47
N LEU A 804 -56.84 -14.68 -35.99
CA LEU A 804 -57.61 -13.50 -36.41
C LEU A 804 -57.38 -13.15 -37.89
N LEU A 805 -56.16 -13.26 -38.40
CA LEU A 805 -55.90 -13.03 -39.83
C LEU A 805 -56.52 -14.12 -40.72
N GLN A 806 -56.63 -15.36 -40.25
CA GLN A 806 -57.34 -16.43 -40.96
C GLN A 806 -58.88 -16.34 -40.84
N SER A 807 -59.43 -15.79 -39.74
CA SER A 807 -60.88 -15.53 -39.64
C SER A 807 -61.33 -14.30 -40.44
N ILE A 808 -60.47 -13.28 -40.58
CA ILE A 808 -60.76 -12.09 -41.40
C ILE A 808 -60.69 -12.40 -42.91
N TRP A 809 -59.97 -13.46 -43.32
CA TRP A 809 -59.91 -13.92 -44.72
C TRP A 809 -61.03 -14.89 -45.13
N PHE A 810 -61.92 -15.32 -44.22
CA PHE A 810 -63.00 -16.28 -44.52
C PHE A 810 -64.43 -15.81 -44.22
N GLN A 811 -64.63 -14.55 -43.79
CA GLN A 811 -65.96 -13.95 -43.64
C GLN A 811 -66.03 -12.48 -44.09
N ILE A 812 -65.84 -12.24 -45.39
CA ILE A 812 -66.60 -11.24 -46.14
C ILE A 812 -67.11 -11.96 -47.41
N PRO A 813 -68.41 -11.89 -47.74
CA PRO A 813 -69.01 -12.62 -48.86
C PRO A 813 -68.65 -12.05 -50.25
#